data_AF-A0AAU5FU26-F1
#
_entry.id   AF-A0AAU5FU26-F1
#
_cell.length_a   1.000
_cell.length_b   1.000
_cell.length_c   1.000
_cell.angle_alpha   90.00
_cell.angle_beta   90.00
_cell.angle_gamma   90.00
#
_symmetry.space_group_name_H-M   'P 1'
#
loop_
_entity.id
_entity.type
_entity.pdbx_description
1 polymer ?
#
loop_
_entity_poly.entity_id
_entity_poly.type
_entity_poly.pdbx_seq_one_letter_code
_entity_poly.pdbx_strand_id
1 'polypeptide(L)'
;MILTGREIEKERANGRITIEPFTSDQVNPNSYNFRLGATLRVYREDSLDPRHENPYDEITIPEDGYVLEPRRLYLAHTVETLGSDHYAPTFAARSSIARLGIFIHLSSGLGDIGYKGQWTLQLYTLNRVRLYPGMNIGQMMWWRPQGDIELYDGKYQGASGPRSSDIHIDFDKQVARRRFPGLRTAVTADEVGPKFAALAARSARHRVPAAMCLPARELADALTDEQRAALAEAFSDLRATVGAFYAESVARIHEIGSAIRMPEATRALLRLRLKDVFGDLDAERFAVRSSGLDEDSAGASLAGVHDTVLGVTGFDAVVAAVERCWASHYQATAVAARVRAGDHDPRPRLAVVVQRMIRPRLAGVAFTGLDPAAGDQVVVEYVEGLADRLVAGLDTPVRADSTALAGAPHEAVLTEVCALAADLRDHAGHHVDVEWAADDEGVHLLQVRPLTATNERARHRTEPVAETRRLYFDDLPADFDLGDVAAVYAGYTAKRGPVHRLARENGVATGAGWVLRFNGRGLADQDLAARLRGELATGAAAECVLDLGDSLRQIVVPKDEVLPRLAQITASAADGSLLHAAVVRDYVRGELGVISHPSGDGLIVEFTPEGLMALNRGTAGGRTITVTDVRRPPDDPGNTTAPPQAAPLLPHLPALARFTAVMRDRYGPTTLEWVYEAGTVWFVDYSVLGAEEQLLSTTGGVQISPGTAQGPLLRLEEDELLGRLSIGPAVSIDKSTDVSEHEGLAAIIARVAAAPRRPIVHTSRPYAVLSVLIGHVAGFVFDQGSALGHLAILLREAGVPAVAAPDLSGTGEATISGGSIVLSNQSEEIS
;
A
#
# COMPACT_ATOMS: atom_id res chain seq x y z
N MET A 1 51.76 -27.92 18.77
CA MET A 1 53.12 -27.70 19.35
C MET A 1 53.16 -26.31 19.99
N ILE A 2 53.82 -26.15 21.14
CA ILE A 2 53.97 -24.84 21.82
C ILE A 2 55.23 -24.10 21.32
N LEU A 3 55.19 -22.77 21.28
CA LEU A 3 56.35 -21.94 20.92
C LEU A 3 57.29 -21.72 22.12
N THR A 4 58.60 -21.72 21.84
CA THR A 4 59.61 -21.27 22.80
C THR A 4 59.68 -19.74 22.84
N GLY A 5 60.24 -19.15 23.90
CA GLY A 5 60.42 -17.70 24.04
C GLY A 5 61.14 -17.07 22.86
N ARG A 6 62.22 -17.70 22.37
CA ARG A 6 62.94 -17.23 21.18
C ARG A 6 62.09 -17.26 19.92
N GLU A 7 61.23 -18.27 19.78
CA GLU A 7 60.31 -18.34 18.64
C GLU A 7 59.21 -17.29 18.78
N ILE A 8 58.71 -17.01 19.99
CA ILE A 8 57.76 -15.92 20.24
C ILE A 8 58.34 -14.56 19.80
N GLU A 9 59.59 -14.26 20.19
CA GLU A 9 60.28 -13.03 19.78
C GLU A 9 60.40 -12.91 18.26
N LYS A 10 60.84 -13.99 17.62
CA LYS A 10 60.99 -14.08 16.17
C LYS A 10 59.65 -13.91 15.44
N GLU A 11 58.60 -14.58 15.91
CA GLU A 11 57.27 -14.54 15.29
C GLU A 11 56.56 -13.20 15.52
N ARG A 12 56.85 -12.52 16.63
CA ARG A 12 56.47 -11.12 16.83
C ARG A 12 57.19 -10.19 15.85
N ALA A 13 58.50 -10.36 15.66
CA ALA A 13 59.27 -9.57 14.70
C ALA A 13 58.78 -9.77 13.25
N ASN A 14 58.30 -10.98 12.93
CA ASN A 14 57.67 -11.30 11.64
C ASN A 14 56.22 -10.80 11.51
N GLY A 15 55.67 -10.12 12.53
CA GLY A 15 54.28 -9.64 12.53
C GLY A 15 53.22 -10.73 12.68
N ARG A 16 53.62 -12.00 12.92
CA ARG A 16 52.69 -13.13 13.08
C ARG A 16 52.10 -13.22 14.49
N ILE A 17 52.80 -12.68 15.50
CA ILE A 17 52.31 -12.52 16.87
C ILE A 17 52.23 -11.02 17.20
N THR A 18 51.12 -10.60 17.81
CA THR A 18 50.92 -9.24 18.33
C THR A 18 51.23 -9.23 19.83
N ILE A 19 52.17 -8.37 20.25
CA ILE A 19 52.46 -8.01 21.64
C ILE A 19 52.80 -6.53 21.65
N GLU A 20 51.94 -5.70 22.25
CA GLU A 20 52.14 -4.25 22.33
C GLU A 20 51.64 -3.69 23.67
N PRO A 21 52.50 -3.09 24.51
CA PRO A 21 53.96 -2.97 24.35
C PRO A 21 54.72 -4.27 24.58
N PHE A 22 55.79 -4.49 23.81
CA PHE A 22 56.70 -5.62 23.98
C PHE A 22 57.96 -5.21 24.76
N THR A 23 58.32 -5.99 25.78
CA THR A 23 59.60 -5.85 26.48
C THR A 23 60.29 -7.20 26.63
N SER A 24 61.57 -7.28 26.26
CA SER A 24 62.30 -8.55 26.18
C SER A 24 62.52 -9.23 27.55
N ASP A 25 62.50 -8.45 28.63
CA ASP A 25 62.60 -8.94 30.01
C ASP A 25 61.38 -9.77 30.46
N GLN A 26 60.27 -9.69 29.73
CA GLN A 26 59.05 -10.44 30.00
C GLN A 26 59.02 -11.81 29.29
N VAL A 27 59.99 -12.11 28.42
CA VAL A 27 60.06 -13.38 27.69
C VAL A 27 60.60 -14.50 28.59
N ASN A 28 59.80 -15.55 28.77
CA ASN A 28 60.18 -16.78 29.46
C ASN A 28 60.54 -17.88 28.44
N PRO A 29 61.07 -19.05 28.88
CA PRO A 29 61.43 -20.13 27.95
C PRO A 29 60.33 -20.59 26.99
N ASN A 30 59.05 -20.51 27.37
CA ASN A 30 57.89 -20.94 26.55
C ASN A 30 56.68 -19.99 26.62
N SER A 31 56.84 -18.76 27.12
CA SER A 31 55.73 -17.83 27.36
C SER A 31 56.21 -16.38 27.40
N TYR A 32 55.27 -15.43 27.38
CA TYR A 32 55.51 -14.01 27.61
C TYR A 32 54.69 -13.53 28.81
N ASN A 33 55.32 -12.92 29.80
CA ASN A 33 54.62 -12.36 30.96
C ASN A 33 53.86 -11.08 30.57
N PHE A 34 52.62 -10.95 31.01
CA PHE A 34 51.82 -9.73 30.80
C PHE A 34 51.45 -9.08 32.13
N ARG A 35 51.13 -7.78 32.05
CA ARG A 35 50.89 -6.92 33.20
C ARG A 35 49.41 -6.65 33.40
N LEU A 36 49.04 -6.44 34.67
CA LEU A 36 47.69 -6.05 35.07
C LEU A 36 47.42 -4.59 34.69
N GLY A 37 46.32 -4.35 33.98
CA GLY A 37 45.81 -3.01 33.69
C GLY A 37 45.31 -2.28 34.94
N ALA A 38 45.09 -0.97 34.84
CA ALA A 38 44.76 -0.13 35.99
C ALA A 38 43.26 -0.11 36.33
N THR A 39 42.41 -0.80 35.58
CA THR A 39 40.95 -0.79 35.80
C THR A 39 40.38 -2.19 36.00
N LEU A 40 39.35 -2.27 36.83
CA LEU A 40 38.55 -3.46 37.11
C LEU A 40 37.08 -3.14 36.85
N ARG A 41 36.29 -4.15 36.52
CA ARG A 41 34.83 -4.10 36.55
C ARG A 41 34.26 -5.13 37.51
N VAL A 42 33.16 -4.78 38.14
CA VAL A 42 32.36 -5.72 38.93
C VAL A 42 30.89 -5.53 38.59
N TYR A 43 30.18 -6.63 38.36
CA TYR A 43 28.72 -6.56 38.20
C TYR A 43 28.07 -5.99 39.47
N ARG A 44 27.05 -5.14 39.27
CA ARG A 44 26.28 -4.53 40.37
C ARG A 44 25.32 -5.52 41.02
N GLU A 45 24.86 -6.49 40.25
CA GLU A 45 23.83 -7.44 40.63
C GLU A 45 24.43 -8.83 40.89
N ASP A 46 23.88 -9.53 41.88
CA ASP A 46 24.28 -10.91 42.19
C ASP A 46 23.61 -11.94 41.25
N SER A 47 22.49 -11.57 40.63
CA SER A 47 21.75 -12.40 39.67
C SER A 47 21.99 -11.88 38.26
N LEU A 48 22.78 -12.62 37.47
CA LEU A 48 23.12 -12.24 36.10
C LEU A 48 22.23 -12.98 35.11
N ASP A 49 21.61 -12.26 34.17
CA ASP A 49 20.82 -12.83 33.08
C ASP A 49 21.61 -12.75 31.76
N PRO A 50 21.95 -13.87 31.12
CA PRO A 50 22.69 -13.86 29.86
C PRO A 50 21.88 -13.33 28.67
N ARG A 51 20.56 -13.10 28.80
CA ARG A 51 19.74 -12.50 27.73
C ARG A 51 19.85 -10.99 27.65
N HIS A 52 20.41 -10.34 28.66
CA HIS A 52 20.49 -8.88 28.75
C HIS A 52 21.92 -8.43 29.04
N GLU A 53 22.22 -7.16 28.75
CA GLU A 53 23.45 -6.54 29.24
C GLU A 53 23.37 -6.39 30.77
N ASN A 54 24.40 -6.83 31.48
CA ASN A 54 24.40 -6.83 32.94
C ASN A 54 25.13 -5.58 33.45
N PRO A 55 24.52 -4.77 34.34
CA PRO A 55 25.12 -3.52 34.80
C PRO A 55 26.35 -3.77 35.66
N TYR A 56 27.35 -2.89 35.53
CA TYR A 56 28.62 -2.99 36.24
C TYR A 56 29.10 -1.65 36.79
N ASP A 57 29.98 -1.72 37.79
CA ASP A 57 30.78 -0.61 38.28
C ASP A 57 32.23 -0.77 37.83
N GLU A 58 32.87 0.35 37.49
CA GLU A 58 34.28 0.40 37.15
C GLU A 58 35.10 0.93 38.32
N ILE A 59 36.23 0.29 38.59
CA ILE A 59 37.12 0.59 39.70
C ILE A 59 38.51 0.86 39.11
N THR A 60 39.08 2.03 39.39
CA THR A 60 40.49 2.31 39.10
C THR A 60 41.34 1.82 40.27
N ILE A 61 42.37 1.02 39.99
CA ILE A 61 43.34 0.53 40.98
C ILE A 61 44.27 1.69 41.35
N PRO A 62 44.30 2.13 42.62
CA PRO A 62 45.22 3.18 43.08
C PRO A 62 46.69 2.75 43.00
N GLU A 63 47.61 3.71 43.05
CA GLU A 63 49.06 3.43 43.08
C GLU A 63 49.48 2.63 44.32
N ASP A 64 48.83 2.83 45.47
CA ASP A 64 49.03 2.04 46.69
C ASP A 64 48.24 0.71 46.70
N GLY A 65 47.60 0.39 45.57
CA GLY A 65 46.99 -0.89 45.26
C GLY A 65 45.54 -1.06 45.74
N TYR A 66 44.88 -2.08 45.20
CA TYR A 66 43.49 -2.42 45.50
C TYR A 66 43.39 -3.83 46.09
N VAL A 67 42.63 -4.01 47.18
CA VAL A 67 42.46 -5.32 47.82
C VAL A 67 41.27 -6.05 47.20
N LEU A 68 41.54 -7.21 46.59
CA LEU A 68 40.48 -8.10 46.12
C LEU A 68 39.80 -8.79 47.30
N GLU A 69 38.47 -8.82 47.30
CA GLU A 69 37.67 -9.53 48.28
C GLU A 69 37.38 -10.97 47.81
N PRO A 70 37.50 -11.98 48.70
CA PRO A 70 37.07 -13.34 48.38
C PRO A 70 35.61 -13.43 47.97
N ARG A 71 35.27 -14.45 47.17
CA ARG A 71 33.91 -14.71 46.66
C ARG A 71 33.33 -13.65 45.72
N ARG A 72 34.15 -12.69 45.26
CA ARG A 72 33.77 -11.70 44.26
C ARG A 72 34.56 -11.88 42.98
N LEU A 73 33.89 -11.80 41.84
CA LEU A 73 34.51 -11.80 40.53
C LEU A 73 34.86 -10.36 40.14
N TYR A 74 36.10 -10.13 39.73
CA TYR A 74 36.54 -8.87 39.14
C TYR A 74 36.98 -9.14 37.70
N LEU A 75 36.48 -8.36 36.76
CA LEU A 75 36.96 -8.37 35.38
C LEU A 75 38.08 -7.34 35.28
N ALA A 76 39.31 -7.80 35.10
CA ALA A 76 40.47 -6.95 34.85
C ALA A 76 40.87 -7.03 33.38
N HIS A 77 41.96 -6.38 33.01
CA HIS A 77 42.51 -6.50 31.66
C HIS A 77 44.04 -6.53 31.68
N THR A 78 44.64 -6.92 30.55
CA THR A 78 46.08 -6.77 30.33
C THR A 78 46.44 -5.34 29.94
N VAL A 79 47.66 -4.91 30.28
CA VAL A 79 48.25 -3.70 29.70
C VAL A 79 48.51 -3.94 28.21
N GLU A 80 49.06 -5.11 27.89
CA GLU A 80 49.45 -5.50 26.55
C GLU A 80 48.23 -5.84 25.68
N THR A 81 48.25 -5.36 24.44
CA THR A 81 47.48 -5.91 23.33
C THR A 81 48.18 -7.17 22.86
N LEU A 82 47.51 -8.32 22.94
CA LEU A 82 48.05 -9.64 22.67
C LEU A 82 47.17 -10.37 21.64
N GLY A 83 47.78 -11.10 20.71
CA GLY A 83 47.03 -11.80 19.66
C GLY A 83 47.88 -12.47 18.59
N SER A 84 47.24 -13.13 17.63
CA SER A 84 47.92 -13.76 16.49
C SER A 84 46.93 -14.24 15.43
N ASP A 85 47.21 -14.00 14.15
CA ASP A 85 46.45 -14.58 13.02
C ASP A 85 46.94 -15.99 12.63
N HIS A 86 47.99 -16.49 13.29
CA HIS A 86 48.72 -17.71 12.89
C HIS A 86 48.83 -18.77 13.99
N TYR A 87 48.59 -18.38 15.24
CA TYR A 87 48.83 -19.19 16.42
C TYR A 87 47.66 -19.05 17.39
N ALA A 88 47.26 -20.13 18.04
CA ALA A 88 46.23 -20.08 19.07
C ALA A 88 46.85 -19.63 20.41
N PRO A 89 46.45 -18.47 20.97
CA PRO A 89 46.96 -18.00 22.26
C PRO A 89 46.27 -18.70 23.43
N THR A 90 47.01 -18.99 24.50
CA THR A 90 46.47 -19.43 25.79
C THR A 90 47.18 -18.71 26.93
N PHE A 91 46.48 -18.34 28.00
CA PHE A 91 47.11 -17.71 29.16
C PHE A 91 46.91 -18.48 30.47
N ALA A 92 47.83 -18.25 31.41
CA ALA A 92 47.75 -18.78 32.76
C ALA A 92 48.32 -17.76 33.76
N ALA A 93 47.93 -17.89 35.03
CA ALA A 93 48.55 -17.13 36.11
C ALA A 93 50.05 -17.43 36.20
N ARG A 94 50.85 -16.44 36.61
CA ARG A 94 52.24 -16.73 37.03
C ARG A 94 52.20 -17.60 38.27
N SER A 95 53.18 -18.50 38.41
CA SER A 95 53.27 -19.39 39.58
C SER A 95 53.30 -18.62 40.92
N SER A 96 53.92 -17.44 40.95
CA SER A 96 53.92 -16.55 42.12
C SER A 96 52.53 -16.01 42.48
N ILE A 97 51.70 -15.71 41.47
CA ILE A 97 50.34 -15.18 41.65
C ILE A 97 49.39 -16.29 42.09
N ALA A 98 49.49 -17.47 41.45
CA ALA A 98 48.68 -18.62 41.82
C ALA A 98 48.88 -19.05 43.28
N ARG A 99 50.12 -18.95 43.81
CA ARG A 99 50.44 -19.25 45.22
C ARG A 99 49.81 -18.29 46.23
N LEU A 100 49.40 -17.09 45.82
CA LEU A 100 48.62 -16.17 46.66
C LEU A 100 47.13 -16.56 46.73
N GLY A 101 46.71 -17.56 45.96
CA GLY A 101 45.32 -18.01 45.87
C GLY A 101 44.50 -17.22 44.85
N ILE A 102 45.15 -16.58 43.86
CA ILE A 102 44.48 -15.82 42.80
C ILE A 102 44.34 -16.69 41.54
N PHE A 103 43.11 -16.74 41.03
CA PHE A 103 42.75 -17.18 39.69
C PHE A 103 42.64 -15.96 38.78
N ILE A 104 43.22 -16.02 37.58
CA ILE A 104 43.12 -14.93 36.58
C ILE A 104 42.20 -15.28 35.40
N HIS A 105 41.69 -16.51 35.40
CA HIS A 105 40.63 -17.04 34.56
C HIS A 105 39.93 -18.14 35.35
N LEU A 106 38.64 -18.34 35.14
CA LEU A 106 37.89 -19.42 35.81
C LEU A 106 37.71 -20.65 34.92
N SER A 107 37.40 -20.45 33.64
CA SER A 107 37.04 -21.56 32.73
C SER A 107 37.52 -21.39 31.28
N SER A 108 37.93 -20.20 30.84
CA SER A 108 38.32 -19.93 29.45
C SER A 108 39.68 -19.25 29.37
N GLY A 109 40.73 -20.05 29.20
CA GLY A 109 42.11 -19.58 29.06
C GLY A 109 42.65 -19.64 27.63
N LEU A 110 41.86 -20.13 26.67
CA LEU A 110 42.17 -20.24 25.25
C LEU A 110 41.52 -19.07 24.50
N GLY A 111 42.26 -18.42 23.61
CA GLY A 111 41.70 -17.46 22.66
C GLY A 111 41.73 -17.99 21.24
N ASP A 112 40.86 -17.42 20.43
CA ASP A 112 40.72 -17.77 19.02
C ASP A 112 41.89 -17.20 18.19
N ILE A 113 42.23 -17.90 17.11
CA ILE A 113 43.20 -17.42 16.11
C ILE A 113 42.56 -16.24 15.39
N GLY A 114 43.26 -15.12 15.26
CA GLY A 114 42.74 -13.84 14.74
C GLY A 114 42.39 -12.84 15.84
N TYR A 115 42.21 -13.29 17.09
CA TYR A 115 41.95 -12.36 18.18
C TYR A 115 43.15 -11.44 18.45
N LYS A 116 42.93 -10.13 18.50
CA LYS A 116 43.91 -9.11 18.92
C LYS A 116 43.23 -8.06 19.79
N GLY A 117 43.72 -7.87 21.01
CA GLY A 117 43.17 -6.89 21.96
C GLY A 117 43.85 -6.95 23.33
N GLN A 118 43.46 -6.06 24.23
CA GLN A 118 43.72 -6.24 25.66
C GLN A 118 42.80 -7.34 26.19
N TRP A 119 43.39 -8.35 26.83
CA TRP A 119 42.66 -9.53 27.27
C TRP A 119 41.96 -9.26 28.59
N THR A 120 40.67 -9.55 28.64
CA THR A 120 39.92 -9.56 29.91
C THR A 120 40.37 -10.72 30.78
N LEU A 121 40.74 -10.43 32.03
CA LEU A 121 41.10 -11.41 33.05
C LEU A 121 39.94 -11.57 34.04
N GLN A 122 39.60 -12.80 34.41
CA GLN A 122 38.60 -13.07 35.45
C GLN A 122 39.33 -13.30 36.77
N LEU A 123 39.50 -12.22 37.54
CA LEU A 123 40.18 -12.28 38.82
C LEU A 123 39.22 -12.77 39.90
N TYR A 124 39.58 -13.90 40.52
CA TYR A 124 38.91 -14.45 41.68
C TYR A 124 39.96 -14.87 42.70
N THR A 125 39.75 -14.57 43.97
CA THR A 125 40.75 -14.82 45.02
C THR A 125 40.18 -15.62 46.18
N LEU A 126 41.00 -16.52 46.73
CA LEU A 126 40.71 -17.25 47.97
C LEU A 126 41.03 -16.40 49.22
N ASN A 127 42.03 -15.52 49.11
CA ASN A 127 42.51 -14.68 50.19
C ASN A 127 42.30 -13.19 49.87
N ARG A 128 42.31 -12.32 50.88
CA ARG A 128 42.40 -10.87 50.61
C ARG A 128 43.80 -10.55 50.08
N VAL A 129 43.90 -10.21 48.80
CA VAL A 129 45.19 -9.93 48.16
C VAL A 129 45.17 -8.54 47.53
N ARG A 130 46.19 -7.75 47.83
CA ARG A 130 46.40 -6.41 47.26
C ARG A 130 47.09 -6.52 45.91
N LEU A 131 46.50 -5.92 44.88
CA LEU A 131 47.03 -5.83 43.52
C LEU A 131 47.46 -4.40 43.21
N TYR A 132 48.44 -4.28 42.33
CA TYR A 132 49.00 -3.00 41.89
C TYR A 132 48.90 -2.89 40.36
N PRO A 133 48.60 -1.70 39.80
CA PRO A 133 48.62 -1.51 38.37
C PRO A 133 50.02 -1.78 37.81
N GLY A 134 50.10 -2.40 36.63
CA GLY A 134 51.36 -2.72 35.96
C GLY A 134 52.12 -3.93 36.51
N MET A 135 51.63 -4.62 37.55
CA MET A 135 52.30 -5.81 38.07
C MET A 135 52.21 -7.00 37.10
N ASN A 136 53.25 -7.84 37.04
CA ASN A 136 53.24 -9.08 36.25
C ASN A 136 52.26 -10.10 36.85
N ILE A 137 51.08 -10.24 36.23
CA ILE A 137 49.95 -11.00 36.76
C ILE A 137 49.81 -12.39 36.11
N GLY A 138 50.13 -12.50 34.82
CA GLY A 138 49.97 -13.73 34.06
C GLY A 138 51.03 -13.88 32.98
N GLN A 139 50.90 -14.95 32.21
CA GLN A 139 51.78 -15.27 31.09
C GLN A 139 50.96 -15.87 29.93
N MET A 140 51.33 -15.51 28.71
CA MET A 140 50.72 -15.95 27.47
C MET A 140 51.62 -16.97 26.76
N MET A 141 51.02 -18.01 26.21
CA MET A 141 51.65 -19.07 25.42
C MET A 141 50.96 -19.14 24.06
N TRP A 142 51.69 -19.55 23.02
CA TRP A 142 51.16 -19.69 21.66
C TRP A 142 51.32 -21.11 21.15
N TRP A 143 50.26 -21.62 20.54
CA TRP A 143 50.18 -22.97 20.00
C TRP A 143 50.10 -22.91 18.47
N ARG A 144 50.85 -23.79 17.80
CA ARG A 144 50.76 -23.99 16.36
C ARG A 144 49.50 -24.81 16.01
N PRO A 145 48.54 -24.26 15.24
CA PRO A 145 47.33 -24.96 14.82
C PRO A 145 47.61 -26.01 13.74
N GLN A 146 46.65 -26.92 13.54
CA GLN A 146 46.64 -27.93 12.49
C GLN A 146 45.29 -27.89 11.76
N GLY A 147 45.30 -27.78 10.43
CA GLY A 147 44.10 -27.59 9.59
C GLY A 147 44.03 -26.19 8.97
N ASP A 148 42.94 -25.94 8.25
CA ASP A 148 42.66 -24.62 7.68
C ASP A 148 42.32 -23.62 8.80
N ILE A 149 42.84 -22.40 8.71
CA ILE A 149 42.64 -21.35 9.71
C ILE A 149 41.46 -20.48 9.29
N GLU A 150 40.44 -20.42 10.14
CA GLU A 150 39.39 -19.42 10.10
C GLU A 150 39.69 -18.35 11.16
N LEU A 151 39.78 -17.09 10.76
CA LEU A 151 40.13 -15.99 11.66
C LEU A 151 38.92 -15.53 12.45
N TYR A 152 39.14 -15.27 13.74
CA TYR A 152 38.15 -14.68 14.63
C TYR A 152 37.78 -13.25 14.21
N ASP A 153 36.51 -13.05 13.89
CA ASP A 153 35.86 -11.75 13.74
C ASP A 153 34.60 -11.69 14.62
N GLY A 154 34.81 -11.78 15.93
CA GLY A 154 33.73 -11.79 16.92
C GLY A 154 33.64 -10.52 17.75
N LYS A 155 32.59 -10.45 18.59
CA LYS A 155 32.20 -9.29 19.40
C LYS A 155 33.25 -8.74 20.38
N TYR A 156 34.31 -9.52 20.66
CA TYR A 156 35.38 -9.09 21.56
C TYR A 156 36.63 -8.57 20.84
N GLN A 157 36.70 -8.63 19.50
CA GLN A 157 37.86 -8.19 18.73
C GLN A 157 38.25 -6.75 19.07
N GLY A 158 39.55 -6.48 19.22
CA GLY A 158 40.04 -5.12 19.50
C GLY A 158 39.67 -4.57 20.88
N ALA A 159 39.34 -5.44 21.84
CA ALA A 159 38.99 -5.01 23.20
C ALA A 159 40.08 -4.11 23.82
N SER A 160 39.64 -3.07 24.53
CA SER A 160 40.45 -2.17 25.34
C SER A 160 39.80 -2.05 26.71
N GLY A 161 40.59 -2.19 27.77
CA GLY A 161 40.09 -2.28 29.14
C GLY A 161 39.36 -3.60 29.45
N PRO A 162 38.77 -3.73 30.64
CA PRO A 162 38.04 -4.92 31.05
C PRO A 162 36.70 -4.97 30.30
N ARG A 163 36.39 -6.09 29.63
CA ARG A 163 35.09 -6.29 28.95
C ARG A 163 34.15 -7.19 29.77
N SER A 164 32.91 -6.74 29.94
CA SER A 164 31.79 -7.54 30.45
C SER A 164 31.36 -8.61 29.43
N SER A 165 30.47 -9.52 29.83
CA SER A 165 29.93 -10.54 28.94
C SER A 165 28.94 -9.94 27.95
N ASP A 166 29.22 -10.10 26.66
CA ASP A 166 28.35 -9.75 25.55
C ASP A 166 27.54 -10.98 25.06
N ILE A 167 27.29 -11.96 25.92
CA ILE A 167 26.55 -13.19 25.56
C ILE A 167 25.12 -12.91 25.08
N HIS A 168 24.50 -11.82 25.54
CA HIS A 168 23.17 -11.36 25.10
C HIS A 168 23.10 -11.15 23.57
N ILE A 169 24.19 -10.68 22.95
CA ILE A 169 24.29 -10.50 21.49
C ILE A 169 24.07 -11.84 20.73
N ASP A 170 24.43 -12.98 21.32
CA ASP A 170 24.23 -14.28 20.65
C ASP A 170 22.75 -14.64 20.60
N PHE A 171 21.97 -14.27 21.63
CA PHE A 171 20.52 -14.42 21.63
C PHE A 171 19.89 -13.49 20.59
N ASP A 172 20.33 -12.23 20.53
CA ASP A 172 19.83 -11.27 19.54
C ASP A 172 20.11 -11.72 18.11
N LYS A 173 21.28 -12.29 17.83
CA LYS A 173 21.59 -12.89 16.52
C LYS A 173 20.64 -14.04 16.18
N GLN A 174 20.29 -14.89 17.15
CA GLN A 174 19.31 -15.96 16.93
C GLN A 174 17.91 -15.41 16.65
N VAL A 175 17.49 -14.39 17.39
CA VAL A 175 16.23 -13.69 17.16
C VAL A 175 16.23 -13.06 15.76
N ALA A 176 17.29 -12.33 15.40
CA ALA A 176 17.46 -11.70 14.10
C ALA A 176 17.41 -12.71 12.93
N ARG A 177 18.05 -13.88 13.07
CA ARG A 177 18.00 -14.97 12.06
C ARG A 177 16.61 -15.55 11.86
N ARG A 178 15.82 -15.68 12.92
CA ARG A 178 14.43 -16.15 12.86
C ARG A 178 13.48 -15.07 12.32
N ARG A 179 13.73 -13.82 12.71
CA ARG A 179 12.92 -12.66 12.32
C ARG A 179 13.11 -12.31 10.84
N PHE A 180 14.35 -12.40 10.36
CA PHE A 180 14.78 -12.04 9.01
C PHE A 180 15.45 -13.23 8.29
N PRO A 181 14.65 -14.07 7.59
CA PRO A 181 15.16 -15.28 6.97
C PRO A 181 16.16 -14.98 5.84
N GLY A 182 17.15 -15.87 5.67
CA GLY A 182 18.05 -15.87 4.51
C GLY A 182 17.64 -16.94 3.49
N LEU A 183 18.36 -17.03 2.37
CA LEU A 183 18.05 -17.97 1.28
C LEU A 183 17.98 -19.45 1.71
N ARG A 184 18.72 -19.86 2.75
CA ARG A 184 18.77 -21.25 3.24
C ARG A 184 17.76 -21.54 4.36
N THR A 185 16.90 -20.58 4.69
CA THR A 185 15.85 -20.76 5.71
C THR A 185 14.58 -21.27 5.03
N ALA A 186 13.89 -22.23 5.65
CA ALA A 186 12.56 -22.63 5.20
C ALA A 186 11.57 -21.48 5.43
N VAL A 187 10.89 -21.04 4.37
CA VAL A 187 10.00 -19.87 4.35
C VAL A 187 8.76 -20.17 3.50
N THR A 188 7.67 -19.45 3.73
CA THR A 188 6.42 -19.53 2.93
C THR A 188 6.18 -18.22 2.19
N ALA A 189 5.54 -18.28 1.02
CA ALA A 189 5.21 -17.09 0.25
C ALA A 189 4.37 -16.08 1.05
N ASP A 190 3.47 -16.56 1.91
CA ASP A 190 2.63 -15.72 2.78
C ASP A 190 3.41 -14.85 3.79
N GLU A 191 4.66 -15.22 4.10
CA GLU A 191 5.52 -14.47 5.03
C GLU A 191 6.48 -13.52 4.32
N VAL A 192 7.16 -14.00 3.28
CA VAL A 192 8.30 -13.31 2.61
C VAL A 192 7.98 -12.85 1.19
N GLY A 193 6.75 -13.05 0.75
CA GLY A 193 6.30 -12.83 -0.62
C GLY A 193 6.84 -13.86 -1.62
N PRO A 194 6.18 -13.96 -2.78
CA PRO A 194 6.46 -14.97 -3.78
C PRO A 194 7.87 -14.83 -4.38
N LYS A 195 8.36 -13.59 -4.58
CA LYS A 195 9.68 -13.35 -5.18
C LYS A 195 10.81 -13.93 -4.32
N PHE A 196 10.80 -13.66 -3.01
CA PHE A 196 11.84 -14.21 -2.12
C PHE A 196 11.67 -15.71 -1.91
N ALA A 197 10.44 -16.20 -1.75
CA ALA A 197 10.17 -17.63 -1.58
C ALA A 197 10.69 -18.44 -2.79
N ALA A 198 10.45 -17.94 -4.01
CA ALA A 198 10.98 -18.53 -5.23
C ALA A 198 12.51 -18.54 -5.25
N LEU A 199 13.17 -17.41 -4.93
CA LEU A 199 14.63 -17.34 -4.87
C LEU A 199 15.23 -18.28 -3.83
N ALA A 200 14.67 -18.32 -2.61
CA ALA A 200 15.13 -19.18 -1.53
C ALA A 200 15.05 -20.66 -1.94
N ALA A 201 13.93 -21.08 -2.54
CA ALA A 201 13.73 -22.46 -3.02
C ALA A 201 14.74 -22.87 -4.11
N ARG A 202 15.22 -21.93 -4.92
CA ARG A 202 16.16 -22.16 -6.03
C ARG A 202 17.63 -22.03 -5.63
N SER A 203 17.93 -21.36 -4.52
CA SER A 203 19.29 -21.10 -4.03
C SER A 203 20.13 -22.36 -3.73
N ALA A 204 19.48 -23.53 -3.56
CA ALA A 204 20.17 -24.79 -3.34
C ALA A 204 20.76 -25.42 -4.61
N ARG A 205 20.28 -25.01 -5.80
CA ARG A 205 20.65 -25.60 -7.10
C ARG A 205 21.27 -24.61 -8.06
N HIS A 206 20.97 -23.33 -7.88
CA HIS A 206 21.46 -22.26 -8.74
C HIS A 206 22.23 -21.23 -7.93
N ARG A 207 23.18 -20.54 -8.58
CA ARG A 207 23.86 -19.41 -7.96
C ARG A 207 22.85 -18.28 -7.78
N VAL A 208 22.62 -17.90 -6.54
CA VAL A 208 21.80 -16.74 -6.18
C VAL A 208 22.69 -15.85 -5.31
N PRO A 209 22.79 -14.54 -5.60
CA PRO A 209 23.55 -13.63 -4.76
C PRO A 209 22.99 -13.66 -3.33
N ALA A 210 23.86 -13.53 -2.34
CA ALA A 210 23.46 -13.53 -0.93
C ALA A 210 22.25 -12.60 -0.71
N ALA A 211 21.23 -13.10 -0.02
CA ALA A 211 20.00 -12.34 0.21
C ALA A 211 19.36 -12.70 1.53
N MET A 212 18.61 -11.74 2.07
CA MET A 212 17.72 -11.90 3.21
C MET A 212 16.41 -11.17 2.96
N CYS A 213 15.38 -11.52 3.73
CA CYS A 213 14.07 -10.90 3.63
C CYS A 213 13.66 -10.27 4.95
N LEU A 214 13.04 -9.11 4.87
CA LEU A 214 12.17 -8.55 5.89
C LEU A 214 10.74 -9.04 5.58
N PRO A 215 10.14 -9.90 6.41
CA PRO A 215 8.80 -10.42 6.16
C PRO A 215 7.73 -9.33 6.20
N ALA A 216 6.57 -9.58 5.59
CA ALA A 216 5.48 -8.60 5.51
C ALA A 216 4.98 -8.09 6.89
N ARG A 217 5.06 -8.93 7.92
CA ARG A 217 4.72 -8.58 9.31
C ARG A 217 5.53 -7.38 9.84
N GLU A 218 6.74 -7.15 9.34
CA GLU A 218 7.58 -6.05 9.83
C GLU A 218 6.99 -4.68 9.48
N LEU A 219 6.28 -4.58 8.36
CA LEU A 219 5.50 -3.39 8.01
C LEU A 219 4.24 -3.28 8.89
N ALA A 220 3.58 -4.40 9.18
CA ALA A 220 2.44 -4.42 10.09
C ALA A 220 2.80 -3.93 11.51
N ASP A 221 3.93 -4.39 12.02
CA ASP A 221 4.48 -4.02 13.33
C ASP A 221 5.01 -2.57 13.36
N ALA A 222 5.39 -2.01 12.22
CA ALA A 222 5.86 -0.63 12.10
C ALA A 222 4.71 0.40 12.17
N LEU A 223 3.48 0.01 11.87
CA LEU A 223 2.31 0.88 11.99
C LEU A 223 1.97 1.16 13.47
N THR A 224 1.59 2.39 13.78
CA THR A 224 0.94 2.70 15.05
C THR A 224 -0.54 2.30 15.02
N ASP A 225 -1.19 2.21 16.19
CA ASP A 225 -2.64 1.95 16.25
C ASP A 225 -3.45 3.04 15.54
N GLU A 226 -3.03 4.29 15.67
CA GLU A 226 -3.63 5.45 14.99
C GLU A 226 -3.51 5.33 13.45
N GLN A 227 -2.33 4.98 12.94
CA GLN A 227 -2.12 4.79 11.51
C GLN A 227 -2.93 3.61 10.97
N ARG A 228 -3.02 2.50 11.71
CA ARG A 228 -3.87 1.35 11.35
C ARG A 228 -5.33 1.74 11.22
N ALA A 229 -5.86 2.45 12.22
CA ALA A 229 -7.25 2.91 12.21
C ALA A 229 -7.51 3.87 11.03
N ALA A 230 -6.62 4.86 10.82
CA ALA A 230 -6.77 5.83 9.74
C ALA A 230 -6.68 5.20 8.34
N LEU A 231 -5.83 4.19 8.14
CA LEU A 231 -5.79 3.41 6.89
C LEU A 231 -7.08 2.60 6.70
N ALA A 232 -7.55 1.92 7.74
CA ALA A 232 -8.79 1.13 7.67
C ALA A 232 -9.99 1.98 7.28
N GLU A 233 -10.12 3.15 7.90
CA GLU A 233 -11.14 4.14 7.56
C GLU A 233 -11.02 4.60 6.10
N ALA A 234 -9.82 4.99 5.65
CA ALA A 234 -9.62 5.49 4.29
C ALA A 234 -9.92 4.44 3.20
N PHE A 235 -9.58 3.16 3.43
CA PHE A 235 -9.91 2.07 2.52
C PHE A 235 -11.39 1.68 2.55
N SER A 236 -12.02 1.73 3.73
CA SER A 236 -13.47 1.56 3.89
C SER A 236 -14.24 2.64 3.11
N ASP A 237 -13.82 3.89 3.22
CA ASP A 237 -14.36 5.03 2.47
C ASP A 237 -14.22 4.82 0.95
N LEU A 238 -13.05 4.36 0.48
CA LEU A 238 -12.83 4.06 -0.94
C LEU A 238 -13.81 3.01 -1.46
N ARG A 239 -13.98 1.91 -0.72
CA ARG A 239 -14.91 0.82 -1.07
C ARG A 239 -16.34 1.34 -1.09
N ALA A 240 -16.75 2.02 -0.01
CA ALA A 240 -18.12 2.46 0.18
C ALA A 240 -18.52 3.60 -0.78
N THR A 241 -17.59 4.38 -1.31
CA THR A 241 -17.89 5.46 -2.27
C THR A 241 -17.57 5.10 -3.72
N VAL A 242 -17.08 3.87 -3.96
CA VAL A 242 -16.67 3.35 -5.28
C VAL A 242 -15.71 4.31 -6.01
N GLY A 243 -14.83 4.97 -5.25
CA GLY A 243 -13.84 5.90 -5.77
C GLY A 243 -14.33 7.33 -6.06
N ALA A 244 -15.53 7.74 -5.65
CA ALA A 244 -15.99 9.12 -5.85
C ALA A 244 -15.05 10.18 -5.23
N PHE A 245 -14.43 9.85 -4.09
CA PHE A 245 -13.39 10.68 -3.43
C PHE A 245 -11.98 10.13 -3.60
N TYR A 246 -11.74 9.38 -4.69
CA TYR A 246 -10.51 8.63 -4.89
C TYR A 246 -9.25 9.48 -4.68
N ALA A 247 -9.20 10.71 -5.21
CA ALA A 247 -8.03 11.59 -5.08
C ALA A 247 -7.72 11.96 -3.62
N GLU A 248 -8.75 12.28 -2.81
CA GLU A 248 -8.61 12.62 -1.39
C GLU A 248 -8.18 11.40 -0.58
N SER A 249 -8.89 10.27 -0.75
CA SER A 249 -8.60 9.05 -0.01
C SER A 249 -7.19 8.52 -0.31
N VAL A 250 -6.78 8.55 -1.58
CA VAL A 250 -5.42 8.12 -1.97
C VAL A 250 -4.36 9.08 -1.44
N ALA A 251 -4.60 10.38 -1.43
CA ALA A 251 -3.67 11.34 -0.83
C ALA A 251 -3.49 11.07 0.68
N ARG A 252 -4.59 10.83 1.41
CA ARG A 252 -4.58 10.46 2.83
C ARG A 252 -3.81 9.14 3.07
N ILE A 253 -4.08 8.11 2.27
CA ILE A 253 -3.38 6.81 2.35
C ILE A 253 -1.88 7.00 2.10
N HIS A 254 -1.51 7.77 1.08
CA HIS A 254 -0.12 8.03 0.75
C HIS A 254 0.60 8.79 1.88
N GLU A 255 -0.03 9.82 2.43
CA GLU A 255 0.50 10.60 3.55
C GLU A 255 0.80 9.69 4.76
N ILE A 256 -0.18 8.88 5.18
CA ILE A 256 -0.02 7.93 6.28
C ILE A 256 1.11 6.93 5.98
N GLY A 257 1.11 6.33 4.78
CA GLY A 257 2.12 5.37 4.36
C GLY A 257 3.53 5.95 4.31
N SER A 258 3.68 7.22 3.90
CA SER A 258 4.96 7.92 3.83
C SER A 258 5.55 8.27 5.21
N ALA A 259 4.71 8.29 6.25
CA ALA A 259 5.12 8.58 7.63
C ALA A 259 5.57 7.33 8.40
N ILE A 260 5.43 6.12 7.83
CA ILE A 260 5.84 4.88 8.48
C ILE A 260 7.37 4.85 8.62
N ARG A 261 7.85 4.51 9.82
CA ARG A 261 9.28 4.39 10.14
C ARG A 261 9.57 3.07 10.82
N MET A 262 10.74 2.51 10.54
CA MET A 262 11.19 1.28 11.16
C MET A 262 11.44 1.47 12.66
N PRO A 263 10.81 0.67 13.54
CA PRO A 263 11.04 0.76 14.99
C PRO A 263 12.51 0.49 15.37
N GLU A 264 13.03 1.17 16.40
CA GLU A 264 14.45 1.06 16.79
C GLU A 264 14.86 -0.38 17.18
N ALA A 265 13.97 -1.12 17.83
CA ALA A 265 14.20 -2.54 18.15
C ALA A 265 14.38 -3.39 16.86
N THR A 266 13.60 -3.10 15.83
CA THR A 266 13.72 -3.74 14.50
C THR A 266 15.01 -3.33 13.81
N ARG A 267 15.38 -2.02 13.86
CA ARG A 267 16.64 -1.50 13.33
C ARG A 267 17.86 -2.19 13.94
N ALA A 268 17.86 -2.39 15.26
CA ALA A 268 18.95 -3.06 15.98
C ALA A 268 19.14 -4.52 15.51
N LEU A 269 18.05 -5.30 15.44
CA LEU A 269 18.10 -6.69 14.97
C LEU A 269 18.46 -6.77 13.48
N LEU A 270 17.96 -5.83 12.66
CA LEU A 270 18.27 -5.77 11.23
C LEU A 270 19.77 -5.52 11.01
N ARG A 271 20.38 -4.60 11.78
CA ARG A 271 21.83 -4.34 11.72
C ARG A 271 22.64 -5.60 12.01
N LEU A 272 22.26 -6.34 13.06
CA LEU A 272 22.90 -7.61 13.41
C LEU A 272 22.75 -8.63 12.27
N ARG A 273 21.56 -8.74 11.67
CA ARG A 273 21.34 -9.68 10.56
C ARG A 273 22.10 -9.31 9.31
N LEU A 274 22.09 -8.03 8.92
CA LEU A 274 22.82 -7.55 7.74
C LEU A 274 24.31 -7.86 7.88
N LYS A 275 24.92 -7.58 9.04
CA LYS A 275 26.32 -7.93 9.31
C LYS A 275 26.56 -9.45 9.27
N ASP A 276 25.64 -10.24 9.80
CA ASP A 276 25.71 -11.72 9.79
C ASP A 276 25.63 -12.33 8.39
N VAL A 277 24.86 -11.72 7.46
CA VAL A 277 24.68 -12.22 6.09
C VAL A 277 25.74 -11.68 5.14
N PHE A 278 26.12 -10.40 5.28
CA PHE A 278 26.89 -9.68 4.28
C PHE A 278 28.29 -9.26 4.75
N GLY A 279 28.57 -9.28 6.05
CA GLY A 279 29.85 -8.80 6.59
C GLY A 279 29.90 -7.27 6.69
N ASP A 280 30.93 -6.66 6.09
CA ASP A 280 31.10 -5.21 6.06
C ASP A 280 30.12 -4.55 5.08
N LEU A 281 29.17 -3.78 5.63
CA LEU A 281 28.08 -3.17 4.87
C LEU A 281 28.53 -1.98 4.03
N ASP A 282 29.67 -1.37 4.34
CA ASP A 282 30.21 -0.23 3.61
C ASP A 282 31.04 -0.67 2.39
N ALA A 283 31.51 -1.93 2.38
CA ALA A 283 32.23 -2.52 1.26
C ALA A 283 31.31 -3.09 0.16
N GLU A 284 30.01 -3.19 0.44
CA GLU A 284 29.03 -3.89 -0.37
C GLU A 284 28.00 -2.95 -1.02
N ARG A 285 27.34 -3.44 -2.08
CA ARG A 285 26.18 -2.77 -2.71
C ARG A 285 24.99 -3.70 -2.67
N PHE A 286 23.81 -3.15 -2.39
CA PHE A 286 22.58 -3.90 -2.21
C PHE A 286 21.49 -3.43 -3.18
N ALA A 287 20.69 -4.39 -3.64
CA ALA A 287 19.38 -4.19 -4.24
C ALA A 287 18.33 -4.45 -3.16
N VAL A 288 17.46 -3.46 -2.93
CA VAL A 288 16.35 -3.54 -1.99
C VAL A 288 15.06 -3.61 -2.81
N ARG A 289 14.43 -4.79 -2.83
CA ARG A 289 13.31 -5.12 -3.73
C ARG A 289 12.03 -5.39 -2.94
N SER A 290 10.92 -4.83 -3.38
CA SER A 290 9.59 -5.19 -2.90
C SER A 290 9.19 -6.61 -3.32
N SER A 291 8.50 -7.32 -2.42
CA SER A 291 7.95 -8.66 -2.62
C SER A 291 6.55 -8.69 -2.00
N GLY A 292 5.56 -8.22 -2.76
CA GLY A 292 4.17 -8.12 -2.31
C GLY A 292 3.49 -9.48 -2.29
N LEU A 293 2.71 -9.78 -1.23
CA LEU A 293 1.98 -11.05 -1.14
C LEU A 293 0.91 -11.19 -2.24
N ASP A 294 0.43 -10.06 -2.75
CA ASP A 294 -0.60 -9.97 -3.79
C ASP A 294 0.00 -9.82 -5.20
N GLU A 295 1.33 -9.70 -5.31
CA GLU A 295 2.03 -9.74 -6.60
C GLU A 295 1.97 -11.19 -7.12
N ASP A 296 1.66 -11.36 -8.41
CA ASP A 296 1.67 -12.67 -9.12
C ASP A 296 0.49 -13.63 -8.83
N SER A 297 -0.68 -13.13 -8.41
CA SER A 297 -1.92 -13.93 -8.41
C SER A 297 -2.41 -14.22 -9.84
N ALA A 298 -3.04 -15.38 -10.06
CA ALA A 298 -3.49 -15.84 -11.39
C ALA A 298 -4.55 -14.93 -12.07
N GLY A 299 -5.13 -13.96 -11.35
CA GLY A 299 -6.21 -13.09 -11.82
C GLY A 299 -5.83 -11.62 -12.07
N ALA A 300 -4.71 -11.13 -11.52
CA ALA A 300 -4.25 -9.76 -11.71
C ALA A 300 -2.73 -9.66 -11.51
N SER A 301 -1.97 -9.46 -12.60
CA SER A 301 -0.55 -9.14 -12.54
C SER A 301 -0.38 -7.68 -12.10
N LEU A 302 -0.25 -7.43 -10.79
CA LEU A 302 0.16 -6.13 -10.23
C LEU A 302 1.68 -5.89 -10.43
N ALA A 303 2.25 -6.42 -11.51
CA ALA A 303 3.68 -6.45 -11.73
C ALA A 303 4.23 -5.02 -11.91
N GLY A 304 5.33 -4.71 -11.21
CA GLY A 304 6.06 -3.45 -11.37
C GLY A 304 5.44 -2.24 -10.67
N VAL A 305 4.46 -2.46 -9.78
CA VAL A 305 3.76 -1.34 -9.11
C VAL A 305 4.49 -0.86 -7.85
N HIS A 306 5.35 -1.68 -7.26
CA HIS A 306 6.11 -1.36 -6.06
C HIS A 306 7.58 -1.03 -6.35
N ASP A 307 8.19 -0.20 -5.49
CA ASP A 307 9.55 0.31 -5.70
C ASP A 307 10.63 -0.78 -5.51
N THR A 308 11.67 -0.67 -6.33
CA THR A 308 12.97 -1.32 -6.13
C THR A 308 14.06 -0.26 -6.09
N VAL A 309 14.98 -0.35 -5.13
CA VAL A 309 16.10 0.58 -4.97
C VAL A 309 17.41 -0.17 -5.18
N LEU A 310 18.19 0.25 -6.17
CA LEU A 310 19.48 -0.36 -6.51
C LEU A 310 20.64 0.50 -6.01
N GLY A 311 21.81 -0.13 -5.82
CA GLY A 311 23.07 0.55 -5.56
C GLY A 311 23.22 1.08 -4.13
N VAL A 312 22.48 0.50 -3.18
CA VAL A 312 22.43 0.95 -1.78
C VAL A 312 23.68 0.49 -1.03
N THR A 313 24.32 1.37 -0.26
CA THR A 313 25.53 1.05 0.53
C THR A 313 25.41 1.62 1.94
N GLY A 314 25.85 0.84 2.94
CA GLY A 314 25.75 1.22 4.35
C GLY A 314 24.37 0.98 4.97
N PHE A 315 24.35 0.85 6.30
CA PHE A 315 23.15 0.44 7.04
C PHE A 315 21.97 1.42 6.89
N ASP A 316 22.20 2.72 7.10
CA ASP A 316 21.10 3.70 7.10
C ASP A 316 20.46 3.85 5.72
N ALA A 317 21.23 3.70 4.65
CA ALA A 317 20.71 3.71 3.29
C ALA A 317 19.84 2.47 3.00
N VAL A 318 20.20 1.30 3.54
CA VAL A 318 19.36 0.09 3.47
C VAL A 318 18.04 0.32 4.19
N VAL A 319 18.04 0.92 5.38
CA VAL A 319 16.80 1.22 6.11
C VAL A 319 15.93 2.20 5.32
N ALA A 320 16.51 3.28 4.79
CA ALA A 320 15.78 4.25 3.97
C ALA A 320 15.17 3.60 2.71
N ALA A 321 15.90 2.68 2.08
CA ALA A 321 15.41 1.93 0.93
C ALA A 321 14.25 0.99 1.29
N VAL A 322 14.32 0.32 2.46
CA VAL A 322 13.21 -0.51 2.97
C VAL A 322 11.97 0.35 3.23
N GLU A 323 12.12 1.48 3.91
CA GLU A 323 11.00 2.41 4.20
C GLU A 323 10.40 2.97 2.91
N ARG A 324 11.22 3.22 1.87
CA ARG A 324 10.73 3.58 0.54
C ARG A 324 9.92 2.47 -0.11
N CYS A 325 10.37 1.22 -0.05
CA CYS A 325 9.59 0.08 -0.52
C CYS A 325 8.25 0.00 0.23
N TRP A 326 8.24 0.13 1.56
CA TRP A 326 7.02 0.18 2.36
C TRP A 326 6.06 1.30 1.94
N ALA A 327 6.57 2.52 1.75
CA ALA A 327 5.78 3.65 1.29
C ALA A 327 5.17 3.40 -0.11
N SER A 328 5.88 2.67 -0.98
CA SER A 328 5.38 2.31 -2.32
C SER A 328 4.12 1.44 -2.29
N HIS A 329 3.86 0.69 -1.21
CA HIS A 329 2.62 -0.07 -1.03
C HIS A 329 1.38 0.84 -0.97
N TYR A 330 1.57 2.07 -0.46
CA TYR A 330 0.53 3.07 -0.24
C TYR A 330 0.58 4.23 -1.26
N GLN A 331 1.38 4.10 -2.31
CA GLN A 331 1.36 5.06 -3.42
C GLN A 331 0.07 4.92 -4.24
N ALA A 332 -0.31 6.01 -4.91
CA ALA A 332 -1.53 6.09 -5.71
C ALA A 332 -1.67 4.95 -6.73
N THR A 333 -0.58 4.62 -7.43
CA THR A 333 -0.53 3.52 -8.42
C THR A 333 -0.81 2.16 -7.77
N ALA A 334 -0.19 1.88 -6.62
CA ALA A 334 -0.40 0.65 -5.84
C ALA A 334 -1.81 0.52 -5.29
N VAL A 335 -2.36 1.61 -4.76
CA VAL A 335 -3.75 1.64 -4.28
C VAL A 335 -4.73 1.49 -5.44
N ALA A 336 -4.50 2.18 -6.57
CA ALA A 336 -5.33 2.05 -7.78
C ALA A 336 -5.43 0.61 -8.26
N ALA A 337 -4.28 -0.05 -8.34
CA ALA A 337 -4.16 -1.38 -8.90
C ALA A 337 -4.85 -2.43 -7.99
N ARG A 338 -4.71 -2.30 -6.66
CA ARG A 338 -5.45 -3.11 -5.68
C ARG A 338 -6.96 -2.89 -5.74
N VAL A 339 -7.40 -1.63 -5.72
CA VAL A 339 -8.83 -1.27 -5.78
C VAL A 339 -9.48 -1.78 -7.08
N ARG A 340 -8.79 -1.67 -8.22
CA ARG A 340 -9.24 -2.26 -9.50
C ARG A 340 -9.38 -3.77 -9.45
N ALA A 341 -8.48 -4.45 -8.75
CA ALA A 341 -8.57 -5.89 -8.48
C ALA A 341 -9.63 -6.27 -7.42
N GLY A 342 -10.31 -5.27 -6.83
CA GLY A 342 -11.31 -5.45 -5.78
C GLY A 342 -10.73 -5.61 -4.38
N ASP A 343 -9.40 -5.50 -4.20
CA ASP A 343 -8.76 -5.57 -2.89
C ASP A 343 -8.76 -4.20 -2.20
N HIS A 344 -9.51 -4.11 -1.12
CA HIS A 344 -9.64 -2.93 -0.26
C HIS A 344 -9.09 -3.17 1.14
N ASP A 345 -8.32 -4.24 1.36
CA ASP A 345 -7.76 -4.53 2.67
C ASP A 345 -6.65 -3.52 3.03
N PRO A 346 -6.77 -2.81 4.16
CA PRO A 346 -5.76 -1.86 4.60
C PRO A 346 -4.49 -2.54 5.15
N ARG A 347 -4.55 -3.84 5.46
CA ARG A 347 -3.44 -4.57 6.11
C ARG A 347 -2.21 -4.59 5.19
N PRO A 348 -1.03 -4.26 5.72
CA PRO A 348 0.19 -4.30 4.92
C PRO A 348 0.59 -5.73 4.58
N ARG A 349 0.86 -5.95 3.29
CA ARG A 349 1.22 -7.25 2.73
C ARG A 349 2.47 -7.16 1.86
N LEU A 350 3.46 -6.38 2.30
CA LEU A 350 4.70 -6.14 1.54
C LEU A 350 5.93 -6.63 2.31
N ALA A 351 6.54 -7.71 1.83
CA ALA A 351 7.89 -8.09 2.25
C ALA A 351 8.94 -7.31 1.45
N VAL A 352 10.15 -7.21 2.00
CA VAL A 352 11.27 -6.51 1.36
C VAL A 352 12.51 -7.39 1.35
N VAL A 353 13.08 -7.62 0.17
CA VAL A 353 14.31 -8.38 -0.05
C VAL A 353 15.50 -7.43 -0.03
N VAL A 354 16.53 -7.77 0.74
CA VAL A 354 17.86 -7.16 0.64
C VAL A 354 18.79 -8.18 0.02
N GLN A 355 19.28 -7.90 -1.18
CA GLN A 355 20.13 -8.80 -1.98
C GLN A 355 21.45 -8.12 -2.33
N ARG A 356 22.56 -8.83 -2.22
CA ARG A 356 23.87 -8.36 -2.70
C ARG A 356 23.81 -8.11 -4.21
N MET A 357 24.23 -6.94 -4.66
CA MET A 357 24.43 -6.66 -6.08
C MET A 357 25.74 -7.25 -6.55
N ILE A 358 25.68 -8.04 -7.60
CA ILE A 358 26.88 -8.46 -8.32
C ILE A 358 27.36 -7.33 -9.24
N ARG A 359 28.61 -7.39 -9.70
CA ARG A 359 29.16 -6.50 -10.72
C ARG A 359 29.16 -7.25 -12.07
N PRO A 360 28.06 -7.21 -12.83
CA PRO A 360 27.93 -8.05 -14.00
C PRO A 360 28.77 -7.56 -15.17
N ARG A 361 29.24 -8.51 -15.97
CA ARG A 361 29.68 -8.30 -17.35
C ARG A 361 28.50 -8.29 -18.30
N LEU A 362 27.51 -9.14 -18.04
CA LEU A 362 26.25 -9.23 -18.79
C LEU A 362 25.10 -9.35 -17.81
N ALA A 363 23.97 -8.74 -18.13
CA ALA A 363 22.73 -8.96 -17.40
C ALA A 363 21.55 -8.87 -18.35
N GLY A 364 20.44 -9.49 -17.98
CA GLY A 364 19.30 -9.59 -18.88
C GLY A 364 18.12 -10.34 -18.29
N VAL A 365 17.16 -10.62 -19.18
CA VAL A 365 15.98 -11.44 -18.93
C VAL A 365 15.97 -12.65 -19.86
N ALA A 366 15.33 -13.73 -19.43
CA ALA A 366 15.14 -14.93 -20.23
C ALA A 366 13.71 -15.46 -20.05
N PHE A 367 13.05 -15.77 -21.17
CA PHE A 367 11.67 -16.22 -21.22
C PHE A 367 11.60 -17.63 -21.81
N THR A 368 10.77 -18.49 -21.24
CA THR A 368 10.40 -19.78 -21.85
C THR A 368 8.97 -19.72 -22.37
N GLY A 369 8.67 -20.31 -23.53
CA GLY A 369 7.29 -20.37 -24.06
C GLY A 369 6.68 -19.05 -24.47
N LEU A 370 7.52 -18.05 -24.80
CA LEU A 370 7.06 -16.75 -25.29
C LEU A 370 6.28 -16.89 -26.61
N ASP A 371 6.67 -17.84 -27.47
CA ASP A 371 5.94 -18.21 -28.69
C ASP A 371 5.42 -19.65 -28.59
N PRO A 372 4.09 -19.85 -28.49
CA PRO A 372 3.49 -21.20 -28.44
C PRO A 372 3.84 -22.08 -29.65
N ALA A 373 4.12 -21.47 -30.81
CA ALA A 373 4.50 -22.20 -32.03
C ALA A 373 5.98 -22.65 -32.02
N ALA A 374 6.81 -22.03 -31.18
CA ALA A 374 8.24 -22.30 -31.08
C ALA A 374 8.60 -23.39 -30.04
N GLY A 375 7.59 -23.97 -29.39
CA GLY A 375 7.77 -25.04 -28.40
C GLY A 375 8.61 -24.60 -27.19
N ASP A 376 9.66 -25.36 -26.90
CA ASP A 376 10.51 -25.20 -25.71
C ASP A 376 11.65 -24.18 -25.85
N GLN A 377 11.58 -23.31 -26.86
CA GLN A 377 12.58 -22.28 -27.11
C GLN A 377 12.70 -21.30 -25.92
N VAL A 378 13.93 -20.99 -25.55
CA VAL A 378 14.27 -19.92 -24.61
C VAL A 378 14.66 -18.69 -25.41
N VAL A 379 14.02 -17.55 -25.10
CA VAL A 379 14.36 -16.24 -25.65
C VAL A 379 15.12 -15.46 -24.58
N VAL A 380 16.30 -14.94 -24.92
CA VAL A 380 17.15 -14.17 -24.01
C VAL A 380 17.30 -12.75 -24.54
N GLU A 381 17.11 -11.76 -23.67
CA GLU A 381 17.38 -10.35 -23.95
C GLU A 381 18.41 -9.82 -22.95
N TYR A 382 19.51 -9.25 -23.43
CA TYR A 382 20.64 -8.88 -22.57
C TYR A 382 21.36 -7.59 -22.99
N VAL A 383 22.11 -7.04 -22.04
CA VAL A 383 23.02 -5.89 -22.19
C VAL A 383 24.37 -6.17 -21.54
N GLU A 384 25.40 -5.44 -21.96
CA GLU A 384 26.68 -5.39 -21.26
C GLU A 384 26.57 -4.49 -20.01
N GLY A 385 27.11 -4.96 -18.88
CA GLY A 385 27.01 -4.26 -17.60
C GLY A 385 25.68 -4.52 -16.86
N LEU A 386 25.20 -3.53 -16.10
CA LEU A 386 23.98 -3.64 -15.30
C LEU A 386 22.73 -3.59 -16.19
N ALA A 387 21.75 -4.45 -15.92
CA ALA A 387 20.48 -4.52 -16.66
C ALA A 387 19.41 -3.52 -16.16
N ASP A 388 19.76 -2.57 -15.30
CA ASP A 388 18.83 -1.55 -14.80
C ASP A 388 18.25 -0.70 -15.95
N ARG A 389 19.06 -0.40 -16.96
CA ARG A 389 18.64 0.32 -18.17
C ARG A 389 17.80 -0.53 -19.13
N LEU A 390 17.91 -1.86 -19.08
CA LEU A 390 17.13 -2.80 -19.90
C LEU A 390 15.71 -2.99 -19.32
N VAL A 391 15.61 -3.18 -18.01
CA VAL A 391 14.31 -3.27 -17.31
C VAL A 391 13.53 -1.94 -17.41
N ALA A 392 14.24 -0.81 -17.50
CA ALA A 392 13.66 0.52 -17.69
C ALA A 392 13.43 0.93 -19.16
N GLY A 393 13.67 0.03 -20.14
CA GLY A 393 13.39 0.29 -21.56
C GLY A 393 14.29 1.35 -22.24
N LEU A 394 15.41 1.73 -21.63
CA LEU A 394 16.27 2.85 -22.08
C LEU A 394 17.38 2.43 -23.04
N ASP A 395 17.78 1.16 -23.03
CA ASP A 395 18.76 0.60 -23.96
C ASP A 395 18.11 -0.45 -24.87
N THR A 396 18.61 -0.58 -26.11
CA THR A 396 18.12 -1.62 -27.04
C THR A 396 18.78 -2.95 -26.66
N PRO A 397 18.03 -3.94 -26.14
CA PRO A 397 18.58 -5.24 -25.79
C PRO A 397 19.09 -5.99 -27.01
N VAL A 398 20.14 -6.78 -26.83
CA VAL A 398 20.49 -7.83 -27.80
C VAL A 398 19.61 -9.03 -27.52
N ARG A 399 18.87 -9.48 -28.54
CA ARG A 399 18.04 -10.68 -28.46
C ARG A 399 18.79 -11.89 -29.01
N ALA A 400 18.76 -13.00 -28.28
CA ALA A 400 19.29 -14.28 -28.68
C ALA A 400 18.25 -15.39 -28.42
N ASP A 401 18.27 -16.40 -29.27
CA ASP A 401 17.36 -17.54 -29.19
C ASP A 401 18.15 -18.83 -28.93
N SER A 402 17.63 -19.71 -28.07
CA SER A 402 18.31 -20.95 -27.69
C SER A 402 18.64 -21.87 -28.86
N THR A 403 17.93 -21.74 -29.98
CA THR A 403 18.14 -22.50 -31.22
C THR A 403 19.23 -21.93 -32.12
N ALA A 404 19.70 -20.71 -31.85
CA ALA A 404 20.63 -19.95 -32.69
C ALA A 404 21.81 -19.35 -31.90
N LEU A 405 22.24 -20.01 -30.81
CA LEU A 405 23.36 -19.52 -29.98
C LEU A 405 24.75 -19.76 -30.60
N ALA A 406 24.89 -20.73 -31.50
CA ALA A 406 26.18 -21.09 -32.09
C ALA A 406 26.78 -19.92 -32.87
N GLY A 407 27.95 -19.43 -32.44
CA GLY A 407 28.62 -18.27 -33.04
C GLY A 407 28.09 -16.92 -32.58
N ALA A 408 27.14 -16.88 -31.63
CA ALA A 408 26.65 -15.64 -31.05
C ALA A 408 27.72 -15.02 -30.09
N PRO A 409 27.76 -13.68 -29.95
CA PRO A 409 28.52 -13.04 -28.90
C PRO A 409 28.14 -13.62 -27.53
N HIS A 410 29.14 -13.92 -26.70
CA HIS A 410 28.94 -14.47 -25.35
C HIS A 410 28.22 -15.84 -25.30
N GLU A 411 28.35 -16.66 -26.35
CA GLU A 411 27.74 -17.99 -26.48
C GLU A 411 27.77 -18.83 -25.18
N ALA A 412 28.91 -18.87 -24.48
CA ALA A 412 29.04 -19.65 -23.25
C ALA A 412 28.08 -19.20 -22.14
N VAL A 413 27.96 -17.88 -21.92
CA VAL A 413 27.07 -17.31 -20.90
C VAL A 413 25.61 -17.50 -21.32
N LEU A 414 25.27 -17.22 -22.57
CA LEU A 414 23.91 -17.39 -23.08
C LEU A 414 23.45 -18.85 -23.02
N THR A 415 24.36 -19.79 -23.26
CA THR A 415 24.09 -21.23 -23.10
C THR A 415 23.75 -21.57 -21.65
N GLU A 416 24.51 -21.04 -20.69
CA GLU A 416 24.24 -21.23 -19.26
C GLU A 416 22.89 -20.61 -18.84
N VAL A 417 22.55 -19.43 -19.34
CA VAL A 417 21.25 -18.77 -19.12
C VAL A 417 20.10 -19.62 -19.67
N CYS A 418 20.21 -20.13 -20.90
CA CYS A 418 19.19 -21.00 -21.49
C CYS A 418 19.00 -22.29 -20.68
N ALA A 419 20.10 -22.90 -20.21
CA ALA A 419 20.03 -24.07 -19.35
C ALA A 419 19.37 -23.75 -18.00
N LEU A 420 19.69 -22.60 -17.39
CA LEU A 420 19.04 -22.10 -16.17
C LEU A 420 17.53 -21.93 -16.38
N ALA A 421 17.11 -21.23 -17.43
CA ALA A 421 15.69 -20.96 -17.70
C ALA A 421 14.90 -22.26 -17.98
N ALA A 422 15.49 -23.20 -18.72
CA ALA A 422 14.88 -24.50 -18.99
C ALA A 422 14.70 -25.33 -17.70
N ASP A 423 15.73 -25.41 -16.84
CA ASP A 423 15.63 -26.14 -15.57
C ASP A 423 14.58 -25.51 -14.62
N LEU A 424 14.51 -24.18 -14.59
CA LEU A 424 13.51 -23.45 -13.82
C LEU A 424 12.08 -23.75 -14.31
N ARG A 425 11.85 -23.73 -15.64
CA ARG A 425 10.56 -24.12 -16.25
C ARG A 425 10.20 -25.55 -15.88
N ASP A 426 11.11 -26.50 -16.08
CA ASP A 426 10.84 -27.93 -15.91
C ASP A 426 10.48 -28.25 -14.46
N HIS A 427 11.13 -27.59 -13.50
CA HIS A 427 10.76 -27.72 -12.09
C HIS A 427 9.49 -26.98 -11.70
N ALA A 428 9.18 -25.84 -12.33
CA ALA A 428 7.99 -25.06 -12.03
C ALA A 428 6.73 -25.71 -12.63
N GLY A 429 6.88 -26.49 -13.71
CA GLY A 429 5.76 -27.08 -14.46
C GLY A 429 4.99 -26.06 -15.30
N HIS A 430 5.49 -24.83 -15.41
CA HIS A 430 4.93 -23.76 -16.21
C HIS A 430 6.05 -22.91 -16.82
N HIS A 431 5.71 -22.13 -17.85
CA HIS A 431 6.64 -21.17 -18.44
C HIS A 431 7.06 -20.10 -17.42
N VAL A 432 8.29 -19.63 -17.54
CA VAL A 432 8.95 -18.72 -16.61
C VAL A 432 9.56 -17.52 -17.33
N ASP A 433 9.62 -16.42 -16.59
CA ASP A 433 10.42 -15.22 -16.87
C ASP A 433 11.50 -15.09 -15.77
N VAL A 434 12.75 -14.95 -16.21
CA VAL A 434 13.95 -15.07 -15.38
C VAL A 434 14.80 -13.82 -15.53
N GLU A 435 15.05 -13.10 -14.44
CA GLU A 435 16.10 -12.07 -14.39
C GLU A 435 17.42 -12.71 -13.98
N TRP A 436 18.48 -12.41 -14.73
CA TRP A 436 19.80 -13.00 -14.52
C TRP A 436 20.92 -11.97 -14.71
N ALA A 437 22.07 -12.26 -14.12
CA ALA A 437 23.28 -11.48 -14.32
C ALA A 437 24.51 -12.38 -14.21
N ALA A 438 25.54 -12.09 -14.99
CA ALA A 438 26.75 -12.91 -15.09
C ALA A 438 27.99 -12.09 -14.77
N ASP A 439 28.82 -12.61 -13.88
CA ASP A 439 30.16 -12.10 -13.56
C ASP A 439 31.24 -13.11 -13.97
N ASP A 440 32.46 -12.96 -13.47
CA ASP A 440 33.56 -13.89 -13.77
C ASP A 440 33.37 -15.29 -13.15
N GLU A 441 32.41 -15.47 -12.22
CA GLU A 441 32.11 -16.75 -11.59
C GLU A 441 30.99 -17.53 -12.30
N GLY A 442 30.23 -16.90 -13.20
CA GLY A 442 29.17 -17.52 -14.00
C GLY A 442 27.83 -16.78 -13.90
N VAL A 443 26.74 -17.47 -14.25
CA VAL A 443 25.38 -16.91 -14.24
C VAL A 443 24.76 -16.99 -12.86
N HIS A 444 24.23 -15.86 -12.39
CA HIS A 444 23.47 -15.72 -11.15
C HIS A 444 21.99 -15.49 -11.47
N LEU A 445 21.13 -16.22 -10.78
CA LEU A 445 19.68 -16.01 -10.77
C LEU A 445 19.36 -14.82 -9.84
N LEU A 446 18.75 -13.78 -10.39
CA LEU A 446 18.33 -12.60 -9.64
C LEU A 446 16.85 -12.65 -9.26
N GLN A 447 15.99 -13.15 -10.16
CA GLN A 447 14.56 -13.31 -9.94
C GLN A 447 13.98 -14.36 -10.90
N VAL A 448 12.91 -15.04 -10.49
CA VAL A 448 12.10 -15.90 -11.38
C VAL A 448 10.62 -15.72 -11.06
N ARG A 449 9.79 -15.62 -12.10
CA ARG A 449 8.33 -15.53 -12.00
C ARG A 449 7.64 -16.39 -13.05
N PRO A 450 6.37 -16.79 -12.87
CA PRO A 450 5.57 -17.40 -13.93
C PRO A 450 5.47 -16.46 -15.15
N LEU A 451 5.50 -17.01 -16.36
CA LEU A 451 5.25 -16.24 -17.57
C LEU A 451 3.75 -15.95 -17.69
N THR A 452 3.34 -14.72 -17.38
CA THR A 452 1.96 -14.23 -17.59
C THR A 452 1.72 -13.68 -19.01
N ALA A 453 2.79 -13.51 -19.80
CA ALA A 453 2.78 -12.84 -21.10
C ALA A 453 1.91 -13.51 -22.18
N THR A 454 1.59 -14.80 -22.05
CA THR A 454 0.74 -15.53 -23.02
C THR A 454 -0.72 -15.06 -23.02
N ASN A 455 -1.24 -14.57 -21.89
CA ASN A 455 -2.55 -13.90 -21.82
C ASN A 455 -2.47 -12.39 -22.13
N GLU A 456 -1.29 -11.77 -21.99
CA GLU A 456 -1.09 -10.33 -22.13
C GLU A 456 -0.76 -9.88 -23.56
N ARG A 457 -0.26 -10.75 -24.45
CA ARG A 457 0.09 -10.41 -25.85
C ARG A 457 -1.03 -9.73 -26.66
N ALA A 458 -2.30 -10.04 -26.38
CA ALA A 458 -3.43 -9.37 -27.03
C ALA A 458 -3.60 -7.90 -26.55
N ARG A 459 -3.19 -7.61 -25.31
CA ARG A 459 -3.32 -6.33 -24.63
C ARG A 459 -2.07 -5.46 -24.70
N HIS A 460 -0.91 -5.98 -25.11
CA HIS A 460 0.27 -5.15 -25.35
C HIS A 460 0.33 -4.64 -26.80
N ARG A 461 0.61 -3.35 -26.94
CA ARG A 461 0.97 -2.68 -28.19
C ARG A 461 2.25 -1.91 -27.98
N THR A 462 3.28 -2.25 -28.75
CA THR A 462 4.59 -1.60 -28.65
C THR A 462 4.58 -0.19 -29.23
N GLU A 463 3.71 0.06 -30.19
CA GLU A 463 3.44 1.39 -30.72
C GLU A 463 2.71 2.27 -29.70
N PRO A 464 2.89 3.59 -29.74
CA PRO A 464 2.09 4.52 -28.97
C PRO A 464 0.61 4.45 -29.38
N VAL A 465 -0.29 4.18 -28.42
CA VAL A 465 -1.74 4.10 -28.66
C VAL A 465 -2.46 5.11 -27.78
N ALA A 466 -3.29 5.94 -28.42
CA ALA A 466 -4.12 6.95 -27.78
C ALA A 466 -5.28 7.31 -28.73
N GLU A 467 -6.37 6.57 -28.59
CA GLU A 467 -7.54 6.61 -29.47
C GLU A 467 -8.79 7.01 -28.69
N THR A 468 -9.68 7.74 -29.34
CA THR A 468 -10.97 8.17 -28.80
C THR A 468 -12.12 7.79 -29.73
N ARG A 469 -13.28 7.50 -29.15
CA ARG A 469 -14.57 7.32 -29.83
C ARG A 469 -15.66 8.03 -29.04
N ARG A 470 -16.66 8.63 -29.70
CA ARG A 470 -17.79 9.26 -29.00
C ARG A 470 -18.70 8.20 -28.40
N LEU A 471 -18.82 8.22 -27.07
CA LEU A 471 -19.48 7.18 -26.27
C LEU A 471 -20.89 6.79 -26.76
N TYR A 472 -21.69 7.76 -27.18
CA TYR A 472 -23.10 7.54 -27.55
C TYR A 472 -23.35 7.50 -29.06
N PHE A 473 -22.36 7.82 -29.89
CA PHE A 473 -22.56 8.15 -31.30
C PHE A 473 -21.71 7.34 -32.27
N ASP A 474 -20.57 6.80 -31.83
CA ASP A 474 -19.67 6.04 -32.68
C ASP A 474 -19.73 4.55 -32.32
N ASP A 475 -19.67 3.68 -33.32
CA ASP A 475 -19.45 2.25 -33.11
C ASP A 475 -17.98 1.98 -32.78
N LEU A 476 -17.74 1.02 -31.88
CA LEU A 476 -16.39 0.57 -31.56
C LEU A 476 -15.91 -0.45 -32.61
N PRO A 477 -14.64 -0.36 -33.05
CA PRO A 477 -14.01 -1.40 -33.86
C PRO A 477 -14.06 -2.77 -33.17
N ALA A 478 -14.12 -3.86 -33.96
CA ALA A 478 -14.18 -5.22 -33.43
C ALA A 478 -12.95 -5.60 -32.58
N ASP A 479 -11.81 -4.94 -32.78
CA ASP A 479 -10.56 -5.13 -32.04
C ASP A 479 -10.42 -4.21 -30.82
N PHE A 480 -11.42 -3.36 -30.53
CA PHE A 480 -11.39 -2.44 -29.40
C PHE A 480 -11.70 -3.19 -28.09
N ASP A 481 -10.66 -3.66 -27.40
CA ASP A 481 -10.80 -4.29 -26.08
C ASP A 481 -11.17 -3.24 -25.03
N LEU A 482 -12.36 -3.42 -24.42
CA LEU A 482 -12.87 -2.56 -23.36
C LEU A 482 -12.35 -2.97 -21.97
N GLY A 483 -11.76 -4.16 -21.82
CA GLY A 483 -11.24 -4.62 -20.53
C GLY A 483 -12.21 -4.43 -19.37
N ASP A 484 -11.70 -3.87 -18.27
CA ASP A 484 -12.43 -3.67 -17.01
C ASP A 484 -13.62 -2.69 -17.13
N VAL A 485 -13.66 -1.83 -18.16
CA VAL A 485 -14.73 -0.83 -18.35
C VAL A 485 -15.90 -1.34 -19.20
N ALA A 486 -15.86 -2.59 -19.69
CA ALA A 486 -16.87 -3.13 -20.60
C ALA A 486 -18.30 -3.06 -20.05
N ALA A 487 -18.51 -3.43 -18.78
CA ALA A 487 -19.83 -3.39 -18.13
C ALA A 487 -20.36 -1.95 -18.00
N VAL A 488 -19.49 -1.02 -17.61
CA VAL A 488 -19.83 0.41 -17.49
C VAL A 488 -20.20 1.00 -18.86
N TYR A 489 -19.40 0.70 -19.90
CA TYR A 489 -19.69 1.10 -21.28
C TYR A 489 -21.04 0.55 -21.76
N ALA A 490 -21.32 -0.73 -21.53
CA ALA A 490 -22.58 -1.36 -21.90
C ALA A 490 -23.78 -0.69 -21.21
N GLY A 491 -23.65 -0.38 -19.91
CA GLY A 491 -24.70 0.33 -19.16
C GLY A 491 -25.03 1.70 -19.74
N TYR A 492 -24.01 2.50 -20.06
CA TYR A 492 -24.23 3.82 -20.67
C TYR A 492 -24.80 3.73 -22.08
N THR A 493 -24.29 2.84 -22.92
CA THR A 493 -24.71 2.74 -24.32
C THR A 493 -26.08 2.11 -24.49
N ALA A 494 -26.48 1.16 -23.63
CA ALA A 494 -27.79 0.54 -23.67
C ALA A 494 -28.90 1.48 -23.16
N LYS A 495 -28.70 2.12 -22.00
CA LYS A 495 -29.71 3.02 -21.41
C LYS A 495 -29.68 4.42 -22.02
N ARG A 496 -28.52 5.10 -21.95
CA ARG A 496 -28.40 6.53 -22.28
C ARG A 496 -28.13 6.79 -23.76
N GLY A 497 -27.48 5.86 -24.46
CA GLY A 497 -27.14 5.99 -25.88
C GLY A 497 -28.32 6.36 -26.79
N PRO A 498 -29.42 5.58 -26.80
CA PRO A 498 -30.61 5.90 -27.61
C PRO A 498 -31.24 7.26 -27.28
N VAL A 499 -31.23 7.63 -26.00
CA VAL A 499 -31.86 8.87 -25.53
C VAL A 499 -31.00 10.10 -25.81
N HIS A 500 -29.68 10.01 -25.70
CA HIS A 500 -28.77 11.09 -26.10
C HIS A 500 -28.86 11.36 -27.61
N ARG A 501 -29.02 10.33 -28.44
CA ARG A 501 -29.29 10.49 -29.88
C ARG A 501 -30.62 11.20 -30.13
N LEU A 502 -31.68 10.77 -29.44
CA LEU A 502 -32.99 11.41 -29.52
C LEU A 502 -32.99 12.88 -29.05
N ALA A 503 -32.26 13.19 -27.98
CA ALA A 503 -32.06 14.55 -27.48
C ALA A 503 -31.41 15.43 -28.55
N ARG A 504 -30.35 14.93 -29.20
CA ARG A 504 -29.64 15.65 -30.27
C ARG A 504 -30.53 15.88 -31.49
N GLU A 505 -31.34 14.90 -31.88
CA GLU A 505 -32.33 15.03 -32.98
C GLU A 505 -33.39 16.10 -32.69
N ASN A 506 -33.69 16.35 -31.41
CA ASN A 506 -34.67 17.34 -30.95
C ASN A 506 -34.06 18.69 -30.54
N GLY A 507 -32.78 18.92 -30.83
CA GLY A 507 -32.08 20.16 -30.51
C GLY A 507 -31.86 20.39 -29.01
N VAL A 508 -31.82 19.32 -28.22
CA VAL A 508 -31.56 19.37 -26.77
C VAL A 508 -30.06 19.19 -26.52
N ALA A 509 -29.49 20.07 -25.70
CA ALA A 509 -28.09 20.02 -25.32
C ALA A 509 -27.83 18.79 -24.42
N THR A 510 -26.72 18.10 -24.67
CA THR A 510 -26.27 16.93 -23.88
C THR A 510 -24.77 17.03 -23.64
N GLY A 511 -24.30 16.55 -22.49
CA GLY A 511 -22.88 16.46 -22.21
C GLY A 511 -22.16 15.52 -23.19
N ALA A 512 -20.90 15.83 -23.51
CA ALA A 512 -20.09 14.94 -24.34
C ALA A 512 -19.61 13.72 -23.54
N GLY A 513 -19.27 12.66 -24.27
CA GLY A 513 -18.72 11.44 -23.69
C GLY A 513 -17.85 10.73 -24.70
N TRP A 514 -16.79 10.10 -24.19
CA TRP A 514 -15.77 9.42 -24.96
C TRP A 514 -15.44 8.06 -24.35
N VAL A 515 -15.05 7.12 -25.21
CA VAL A 515 -14.34 5.91 -24.83
C VAL A 515 -12.92 6.05 -25.34
N LEU A 516 -11.97 5.86 -24.43
CA LEU A 516 -10.55 5.95 -24.71
C LEU A 516 -9.95 4.56 -24.73
N ARG A 517 -9.03 4.30 -25.67
CA ARG A 517 -8.08 3.18 -25.65
C ARG A 517 -6.68 3.75 -25.72
N PHE A 518 -5.83 3.41 -24.76
CA PHE A 518 -4.51 4.02 -24.64
C PHE A 518 -3.48 3.08 -24.00
N ASN A 519 -2.20 3.37 -24.19
CA ASN A 519 -1.10 2.83 -23.40
C ASN A 519 -0.22 3.98 -22.87
N GLY A 520 0.74 3.67 -22.01
CA GLY A 520 1.65 4.66 -21.42
C GLY A 520 2.44 5.46 -22.46
N ARG A 521 2.93 4.78 -23.51
CA ARG A 521 3.59 5.42 -24.66
C ARG A 521 2.71 6.46 -25.36
N GLY A 522 1.44 6.14 -25.60
CA GLY A 522 0.53 7.05 -26.28
C GLY A 522 0.08 8.23 -25.42
N LEU A 523 0.05 8.08 -24.10
CA LEU A 523 -0.17 9.19 -23.18
C LEU A 523 1.05 10.12 -23.06
N ALA A 524 2.26 9.57 -23.18
CA ALA A 524 3.52 10.32 -23.13
C ALA A 524 3.88 10.99 -24.46
N ASP A 525 3.40 10.46 -25.59
CA ASP A 525 3.56 11.04 -26.92
C ASP A 525 2.85 12.40 -27.02
N GLN A 526 3.58 13.44 -27.36
CA GLN A 526 3.07 14.82 -27.32
C GLN A 526 1.95 15.07 -28.33
N ASP A 527 2.04 14.50 -29.53
CA ASP A 527 1.07 14.72 -30.60
C ASP A 527 -0.23 13.96 -30.33
N LEU A 528 -0.11 12.70 -29.89
CA LEU A 528 -1.27 11.89 -29.51
C LEU A 528 -1.97 12.45 -28.28
N ALA A 529 -1.21 12.88 -27.26
CA ALA A 529 -1.75 13.53 -26.07
C ALA A 529 -2.43 14.87 -26.42
N ALA A 530 -1.86 15.68 -27.32
CA ALA A 530 -2.47 16.92 -27.79
C ALA A 530 -3.79 16.66 -28.53
N ARG A 531 -3.84 15.63 -29.39
CA ARG A 531 -5.07 15.21 -30.09
C ARG A 531 -6.14 14.77 -29.10
N LEU A 532 -5.78 13.93 -28.13
CA LEU A 532 -6.68 13.50 -27.04
C LEU A 532 -7.28 14.71 -26.30
N ARG A 533 -6.44 15.67 -25.88
CA ARG A 533 -6.91 16.89 -25.22
C ARG A 533 -7.85 17.70 -26.12
N GLY A 534 -7.54 17.81 -27.41
CA GLY A 534 -8.39 18.49 -28.39
C GLY A 534 -9.78 17.86 -28.52
N GLU A 535 -9.86 16.52 -28.55
CA GLU A 535 -11.12 15.78 -28.59
C GLU A 535 -11.94 15.99 -27.30
N LEU A 536 -11.30 15.90 -26.12
CA LEU A 536 -11.96 16.15 -24.83
C LEU A 536 -12.44 17.62 -24.72
N ALA A 537 -11.73 18.56 -25.32
CA ALA A 537 -12.10 19.98 -25.37
C ALA A 537 -13.33 20.28 -26.23
N THR A 538 -13.81 19.33 -27.05
CA THR A 538 -15.08 19.50 -27.79
C THR A 538 -16.31 19.45 -26.89
N GLY A 539 -16.18 18.89 -25.68
CA GLY A 539 -17.24 18.93 -24.67
C GLY A 539 -17.29 20.29 -23.98
N ALA A 540 -18.48 20.70 -23.56
CA ALA A 540 -18.72 22.06 -23.04
C ALA A 540 -18.32 22.23 -21.56
N ALA A 541 -18.18 21.15 -20.81
CA ALA A 541 -17.80 21.20 -19.39
C ALA A 541 -16.30 21.46 -19.19
N ALA A 542 -15.94 22.08 -18.07
CA ALA A 542 -14.54 22.24 -17.64
C ALA A 542 -13.97 20.98 -16.94
N GLU A 543 -14.85 20.19 -16.34
CA GLU A 543 -14.52 18.96 -15.61
C GLU A 543 -15.03 17.73 -16.37
N CYS A 544 -14.39 16.58 -16.14
CA CYS A 544 -14.79 15.28 -16.64
C CYS A 544 -14.98 14.29 -15.50
N VAL A 545 -15.80 13.28 -15.76
CA VAL A 545 -15.94 12.08 -14.96
C VAL A 545 -15.18 10.94 -15.64
N LEU A 546 -14.30 10.26 -14.91
CA LEU A 546 -13.58 9.07 -15.36
C LEU A 546 -14.21 7.81 -14.76
N ASP A 547 -14.48 6.84 -15.62
CA ASP A 547 -14.90 5.50 -15.25
C ASP A 547 -13.90 4.49 -15.84
N LEU A 548 -13.25 3.68 -14.98
CA LEU A 548 -12.26 2.66 -15.39
C LEU A 548 -12.73 1.22 -15.16
N GLY A 549 -13.85 1.03 -14.45
CA GLY A 549 -14.45 -0.27 -14.21
C GLY A 549 -15.50 -0.21 -13.10
N ASP A 550 -15.94 -1.36 -12.59
CA ASP A 550 -17.00 -1.40 -11.57
C ASP A 550 -16.54 -1.02 -10.16
N SER A 551 -15.26 -1.18 -9.86
CA SER A 551 -14.65 -0.85 -8.56
C SER A 551 -14.10 0.57 -8.50
N LEU A 552 -13.83 1.18 -9.66
CA LEU A 552 -13.22 2.50 -9.76
C LEU A 552 -13.89 3.33 -10.86
N ARG A 553 -14.86 4.15 -10.46
CA ARG A 553 -15.66 4.97 -11.37
C ARG A 553 -16.14 6.25 -10.71
N GLN A 554 -16.70 7.15 -11.51
CA GLN A 554 -17.17 8.46 -11.07
C GLN A 554 -16.09 9.37 -10.49
N ILE A 555 -14.85 9.26 -10.98
CA ILE A 555 -13.75 10.13 -10.54
C ILE A 555 -13.87 11.46 -11.28
N VAL A 556 -14.17 12.54 -10.56
CA VAL A 556 -14.23 13.88 -11.14
C VAL A 556 -12.83 14.48 -11.21
N VAL A 557 -12.45 14.97 -12.39
CA VAL A 557 -11.17 15.64 -12.64
C VAL A 557 -11.33 16.83 -13.57
N PRO A 558 -10.51 17.89 -13.43
CA PRO A 558 -10.34 18.90 -14.47
C PRO A 558 -9.93 18.27 -15.81
N LYS A 559 -10.39 18.85 -16.94
CA LYS A 559 -10.09 18.29 -18.28
C LYS A 559 -8.62 18.18 -18.61
N ASP A 560 -7.81 19.12 -18.15
CA ASP A 560 -6.36 19.14 -18.30
C ASP A 560 -5.64 18.06 -17.45
N GLU A 561 -6.29 17.57 -16.39
CA GLU A 561 -5.78 16.50 -15.53
C GLU A 561 -6.18 15.08 -15.96
N VAL A 562 -7.06 14.92 -16.96
CA VAL A 562 -7.56 13.60 -17.39
C VAL A 562 -6.41 12.65 -17.74
N LEU A 563 -5.48 13.06 -18.60
CA LEU A 563 -4.38 12.21 -19.06
C LEU A 563 -3.41 11.84 -17.91
N PRO A 564 -2.90 12.80 -17.11
CA PRO A 564 -2.11 12.48 -15.92
C PRO A 564 -2.81 11.51 -14.97
N ARG A 565 -4.12 11.69 -14.76
CA ARG A 565 -4.89 10.82 -13.87
C ARG A 565 -5.04 9.40 -14.42
N LEU A 566 -5.30 9.26 -15.72
CA LEU A 566 -5.35 7.96 -16.38
C LEU A 566 -4.01 7.24 -16.27
N ALA A 567 -2.88 7.92 -16.50
CA ALA A 567 -1.55 7.34 -16.34
C ALA A 567 -1.29 6.85 -14.90
N GLN A 568 -1.65 7.65 -13.91
CA GLN A 568 -1.49 7.30 -12.49
C GLN A 568 -2.35 6.08 -12.10
N ILE A 569 -3.65 6.08 -12.42
CA ILE A 569 -4.58 5.01 -12.02
C ILE A 569 -4.24 3.68 -12.70
N THR A 570 -3.76 3.75 -13.93
CA THR A 570 -3.40 2.55 -14.69
C THR A 570 -1.98 2.06 -14.38
N ALA A 571 -1.21 2.80 -13.58
CA ALA A 571 0.22 2.58 -13.38
C ALA A 571 1.00 2.51 -14.71
N SER A 572 0.57 3.29 -15.71
CA SER A 572 1.19 3.31 -17.03
C SER A 572 2.49 4.10 -16.98
N ALA A 573 3.64 3.41 -17.01
CA ALA A 573 4.93 4.03 -17.26
C ALA A 573 4.95 4.70 -18.65
N ALA A 574 5.76 5.75 -18.82
CA ALA A 574 5.81 6.50 -20.09
C ALA A 574 6.24 5.65 -21.30
N ASP A 575 6.96 4.55 -21.06
CA ASP A 575 7.38 3.55 -22.04
C ASP A 575 6.51 2.27 -22.02
N GLY A 576 5.45 2.26 -21.21
CA GLY A 576 4.55 1.12 -21.03
C GLY A 576 3.73 0.80 -22.28
N SER A 577 3.66 -0.49 -22.60
CA SER A 577 2.97 -1.02 -23.80
C SER A 577 1.59 -1.61 -23.52
N LEU A 578 1.18 -1.72 -22.25
CA LEU A 578 -0.11 -2.30 -21.87
C LEU A 578 -1.27 -1.37 -22.30
N LEU A 579 -2.26 -1.93 -22.98
CA LEU A 579 -3.49 -1.22 -23.35
C LEU A 579 -4.47 -1.17 -22.18
N HIS A 580 -5.05 0.01 -22.02
CA HIS A 580 -6.11 0.31 -21.08
C HIS A 580 -7.28 0.94 -21.84
N ALA A 581 -8.47 0.80 -21.27
CA ALA A 581 -9.67 1.49 -21.73
C ALA A 581 -10.32 2.26 -20.58
N ALA A 582 -10.91 3.41 -20.90
CA ALA A 582 -11.64 4.23 -19.93
C ALA A 582 -12.83 4.92 -20.61
N VAL A 583 -13.91 5.12 -19.86
CA VAL A 583 -15.01 5.98 -20.25
C VAL A 583 -14.81 7.35 -19.60
N VAL A 584 -14.83 8.40 -20.41
CA VAL A 584 -14.69 9.79 -19.97
C VAL A 584 -15.95 10.53 -20.36
N ARG A 585 -16.56 11.29 -19.46
CA ARG A 585 -17.77 12.06 -19.74
C ARG A 585 -17.63 13.48 -19.23
N ASP A 586 -18.28 14.43 -19.88
CA ASP A 586 -18.41 15.78 -19.33
C ASP A 586 -19.10 15.72 -17.96
N TYR A 587 -18.54 16.45 -16.99
CA TYR A 587 -19.18 16.70 -15.71
C TYR A 587 -19.77 18.12 -15.72
N VAL A 588 -21.05 18.22 -16.09
CA VAL A 588 -21.78 19.49 -16.02
C VAL A 588 -22.35 19.64 -14.61
N ARG A 589 -21.68 20.41 -13.76
CA ARG A 589 -22.09 20.62 -12.36
C ARG A 589 -23.43 21.34 -12.26
N GLY A 590 -23.60 22.43 -13.02
CA GLY A 590 -24.82 23.21 -13.03
C GLY A 590 -24.90 24.29 -11.98
N GLU A 591 -25.34 25.47 -12.36
CA GLU A 591 -25.89 26.48 -11.45
C GLU A 591 -27.20 25.99 -10.80
N LEU A 592 -28.03 25.24 -11.55
CA LEU A 592 -29.25 24.61 -11.03
C LEU A 592 -29.32 23.15 -11.45
N GLY A 593 -29.67 22.28 -10.50
CA GLY A 593 -30.23 20.96 -10.77
C GLY A 593 -31.70 21.08 -11.10
N VAL A 594 -32.16 20.39 -12.14
CA VAL A 594 -33.53 20.51 -12.64
C VAL A 594 -34.10 19.15 -12.98
N ILE A 595 -35.32 18.87 -12.55
CA ILE A 595 -36.08 17.67 -12.89
C ILE A 595 -37.39 18.10 -13.54
N SER A 596 -37.78 17.46 -14.64
CA SER A 596 -39.08 17.70 -15.28
C SER A 596 -39.87 16.41 -15.44
N HIS A 597 -41.18 16.48 -15.20
CA HIS A 597 -42.08 15.34 -15.41
C HIS A 597 -43.48 15.82 -15.85
N PRO A 598 -44.23 14.97 -16.59
CA PRO A 598 -45.58 15.31 -16.99
C PRO A 598 -46.52 15.38 -15.78
N SER A 599 -47.56 16.23 -15.89
CA SER A 599 -48.67 16.30 -14.93
C SER A 599 -49.98 16.58 -15.67
N GLY A 600 -50.73 15.53 -16.03
CA GLY A 600 -51.89 15.66 -16.93
C GLY A 600 -51.52 16.28 -18.29
N ASP A 601 -52.20 17.37 -18.66
CA ASP A 601 -51.89 18.20 -19.85
C ASP A 601 -50.75 19.21 -19.59
N GLY A 602 -50.20 19.24 -18.37
CA GLY A 602 -49.20 20.17 -17.89
C GLY A 602 -47.80 19.60 -17.71
N LEU A 603 -46.92 20.42 -17.15
CA LEU A 603 -45.53 20.10 -16.82
C LEU A 603 -45.22 20.56 -15.39
N ILE A 604 -44.59 19.70 -14.61
CA ILE A 604 -43.97 20.10 -13.33
C ILE A 604 -42.46 20.10 -13.52
N VAL A 605 -41.82 21.17 -13.05
CA VAL A 605 -40.35 21.31 -13.03
C VAL A 605 -39.90 21.60 -11.61
N GLU A 606 -39.15 20.67 -11.03
CA GLU A 606 -38.46 20.90 -9.76
C GLU A 606 -37.03 21.35 -10.01
N PHE A 607 -36.54 22.30 -9.22
CA PHE A 607 -35.16 22.78 -9.34
C PHE A 607 -34.53 23.19 -8.01
N THR A 608 -33.20 23.16 -7.95
CA THR A 608 -32.43 23.61 -6.78
C THR A 608 -31.07 24.18 -7.20
N PRO A 609 -30.58 25.26 -6.53
CA PRO A 609 -29.21 25.73 -6.70
C PRO A 609 -28.15 24.82 -6.07
N GLU A 610 -28.56 23.80 -5.32
CA GLU A 610 -27.65 22.80 -4.73
C GLU A 610 -27.18 21.74 -5.75
N GLY A 611 -27.65 21.82 -7.00
CA GLY A 611 -27.25 20.96 -8.11
C GLY A 611 -28.10 19.69 -8.28
N LEU A 612 -28.00 19.06 -9.46
CA LEU A 612 -28.84 17.92 -9.85
C LEU A 612 -28.61 16.70 -8.94
N MET A 613 -27.37 16.46 -8.54
CA MET A 613 -27.07 15.33 -7.65
C MET A 613 -27.74 15.48 -6.28
N ALA A 614 -27.78 16.69 -5.72
CA ALA A 614 -28.46 16.93 -4.45
C ALA A 614 -29.99 16.77 -4.58
N LEU A 615 -30.55 17.14 -5.74
CA LEU A 615 -31.96 16.94 -6.04
C LEU A 615 -32.32 15.45 -6.21
N ASN A 616 -31.54 14.70 -7.00
CA ASN A 616 -31.70 13.26 -7.20
C ASN A 616 -31.56 12.45 -5.91
N ARG A 617 -30.71 12.91 -4.98
CA ARG A 617 -30.57 12.30 -3.65
C ARG A 617 -31.65 12.74 -2.67
N GLY A 618 -32.51 13.67 -3.06
CA GLY A 618 -33.52 14.28 -2.20
C GLY A 618 -32.94 15.18 -1.12
N THR A 619 -31.63 15.40 -1.08
CA THR A 619 -30.93 16.12 0.00
C THR A 619 -31.13 17.63 -0.06
N ALA A 620 -31.63 18.16 -1.18
CA ALA A 620 -31.89 19.57 -1.39
C ALA A 620 -33.37 19.94 -1.20
N GLY A 621 -33.61 21.17 -0.75
CA GLY A 621 -34.94 21.79 -0.79
C GLY A 621 -35.33 22.16 -2.22
N GLY A 622 -36.16 21.35 -2.87
CA GLY A 622 -36.63 21.60 -4.23
C GLY A 622 -37.64 22.75 -4.30
N ARG A 623 -37.55 23.58 -5.33
CA ARG A 623 -38.57 24.57 -5.72
C ARG A 623 -39.31 24.09 -6.94
N THR A 624 -40.61 24.35 -7.00
CA THR A 624 -41.46 23.81 -8.07
C THR A 624 -42.00 24.91 -8.97
N ILE A 625 -41.92 24.68 -10.27
CA ILE A 625 -42.66 25.40 -11.32
C ILE A 625 -43.76 24.48 -11.81
N THR A 626 -44.99 24.97 -11.84
CA THR A 626 -46.15 24.23 -12.35
C THR A 626 -46.68 24.94 -13.59
N VAL A 627 -46.72 24.22 -14.72
CA VAL A 627 -47.38 24.65 -15.95
C VAL A 627 -48.64 23.80 -16.11
N THR A 628 -49.81 24.43 -16.14
CA THR A 628 -51.10 23.72 -16.17
C THR A 628 -51.45 23.15 -17.55
N ASP A 629 -51.08 23.84 -18.63
CA ASP A 629 -51.24 23.37 -20.00
C ASP A 629 -50.03 23.76 -20.86
N VAL A 630 -49.27 22.77 -21.33
CA VAL A 630 -48.05 23.00 -22.14
C VAL A 630 -48.35 23.50 -23.56
N ARG A 631 -49.62 23.47 -24.01
CA ARG A 631 -50.05 24.01 -25.31
C ARG A 631 -50.25 25.52 -25.26
N ARG A 632 -50.39 26.10 -24.07
CA ARG A 632 -50.54 27.55 -23.85
C ARG A 632 -49.16 28.19 -23.63
N PRO A 633 -48.96 29.45 -24.05
CA PRO A 633 -47.73 30.17 -23.74
C PRO A 633 -47.44 30.19 -22.22
N PRO A 634 -46.17 30.07 -21.77
CA PRO A 634 -45.86 30.08 -20.33
C PRO A 634 -46.21 31.39 -19.62
N ASP A 635 -46.29 32.50 -20.36
CA ASP A 635 -46.62 33.85 -19.91
C ASP A 635 -48.14 34.13 -19.85
N ASP A 636 -48.97 33.19 -20.29
CA ASP A 636 -50.43 33.29 -20.15
C ASP A 636 -50.83 33.43 -18.67
N PRO A 637 -51.69 34.40 -18.31
CA PRO A 637 -52.17 34.57 -16.94
C PRO A 637 -52.79 33.28 -16.38
N GLY A 638 -52.26 32.83 -15.24
CA GLY A 638 -52.73 31.62 -14.55
C GLY A 638 -52.26 30.29 -15.14
N ASN A 639 -51.47 30.28 -16.23
CA ASN A 639 -50.94 29.03 -16.80
C ASN A 639 -49.71 28.50 -16.03
N THR A 640 -48.82 29.40 -15.61
CA THR A 640 -47.56 29.05 -14.91
C THR A 640 -47.55 29.62 -13.50
N THR A 641 -47.28 28.77 -12.51
CA THR A 641 -46.96 29.15 -11.13
C THR A 641 -45.48 28.87 -10.89
N ALA A 642 -44.69 29.91 -10.60
CA ALA A 642 -43.25 29.80 -10.41
C ALA A 642 -42.76 30.72 -9.27
N PRO A 643 -41.83 30.26 -8.41
CA PRO A 643 -41.19 31.12 -7.42
C PRO A 643 -40.20 32.08 -8.09
N PRO A 644 -39.86 33.24 -7.48
CA PRO A 644 -38.98 34.25 -8.09
C PRO A 644 -37.63 33.72 -8.59
N GLN A 645 -37.10 32.70 -7.91
CA GLN A 645 -35.81 32.11 -8.23
C GLN A 645 -35.85 31.18 -9.45
N ALA A 646 -37.02 30.92 -10.02
CA ALA A 646 -37.19 30.18 -11.27
C ALA A 646 -36.85 31.03 -12.51
N ALA A 647 -36.57 32.33 -12.35
CA ALA A 647 -36.32 33.25 -13.47
C ALA A 647 -35.35 32.72 -14.55
N PRO A 648 -34.23 32.03 -14.21
CA PRO A 648 -33.32 31.47 -15.22
C PRO A 648 -33.96 30.35 -16.07
N LEU A 649 -34.95 29.62 -15.55
CA LEU A 649 -35.56 28.46 -16.19
C LEU A 649 -36.80 28.79 -17.02
N LEU A 650 -37.46 29.93 -16.76
CA LEU A 650 -38.68 30.33 -17.48
C LEU A 650 -38.50 30.35 -19.01
N PRO A 651 -37.39 30.86 -19.58
CA PRO A 651 -37.16 30.83 -21.04
C PRO A 651 -37.03 29.41 -21.62
N HIS A 652 -36.71 28.42 -20.78
CA HIS A 652 -36.45 27.04 -21.19
C HIS A 652 -37.65 26.11 -21.03
N LEU A 653 -38.74 26.56 -20.38
CA LEU A 653 -39.95 25.74 -20.18
C LEU A 653 -40.51 25.11 -21.48
N PRO A 654 -40.56 25.81 -22.64
CA PRO A 654 -41.03 25.20 -23.88
C PRO A 654 -40.13 24.06 -24.38
N ALA A 655 -38.81 24.15 -24.13
CA ALA A 655 -37.87 23.09 -24.50
C ALA A 655 -37.99 21.88 -23.58
N LEU A 656 -38.09 22.12 -22.26
CA LEU A 656 -38.31 21.08 -21.26
C LEU A 656 -39.64 20.36 -21.51
N ALA A 657 -40.72 21.09 -21.78
CA ALA A 657 -42.04 20.53 -22.08
C ALA A 657 -42.00 19.65 -23.34
N ARG A 658 -41.43 20.17 -24.45
CA ARG A 658 -41.33 19.43 -25.71
C ARG A 658 -40.57 18.12 -25.55
N PHE A 659 -39.40 18.14 -24.92
CA PHE A 659 -38.60 16.92 -24.79
C PHE A 659 -39.21 15.94 -23.78
N THR A 660 -39.82 16.43 -22.69
CA THR A 660 -40.59 15.60 -21.75
C THR A 660 -41.74 14.88 -22.46
N ALA A 661 -42.45 15.55 -23.36
CA ALA A 661 -43.50 14.92 -24.16
C ALA A 661 -42.93 13.85 -25.13
N VAL A 662 -41.85 14.14 -25.84
CA VAL A 662 -41.17 13.19 -26.74
C VAL A 662 -40.72 11.93 -25.97
N MET A 663 -40.17 12.10 -24.78
CA MET A 663 -39.75 10.99 -23.91
C MET A 663 -40.95 10.19 -23.41
N ARG A 664 -42.04 10.88 -23.02
CA ARG A 664 -43.28 10.22 -22.62
C ARG A 664 -43.88 9.36 -23.71
N ASP A 665 -43.93 9.88 -24.94
CA ASP A 665 -44.54 9.17 -26.07
C ASP A 665 -43.73 7.93 -26.45
N ARG A 666 -42.40 7.94 -26.24
CA ARG A 666 -41.51 6.83 -26.58
C ARG A 666 -41.34 5.79 -25.47
N TYR A 667 -41.30 6.22 -24.22
CA TYR A 667 -40.93 5.38 -23.07
C TYR A 667 -42.00 5.30 -21.97
N GLY A 668 -43.15 5.96 -22.15
CA GLY A 668 -44.17 6.08 -21.11
C GLY A 668 -43.86 7.18 -20.09
N PRO A 669 -44.63 7.28 -18.99
CA PRO A 669 -44.41 8.28 -17.94
C PRO A 669 -42.95 8.28 -17.47
N THR A 670 -42.25 9.39 -17.67
CA THR A 670 -40.82 9.51 -17.38
C THR A 670 -40.53 10.81 -16.66
N THR A 671 -39.53 10.75 -15.78
CA THR A 671 -38.88 11.89 -15.16
C THR A 671 -37.58 12.14 -15.89
N LEU A 672 -37.35 13.38 -16.32
CA LEU A 672 -36.15 13.80 -17.00
C LEU A 672 -35.28 14.63 -16.08
N GLU A 673 -33.98 14.37 -16.12
CA GLU A 673 -32.98 15.01 -15.28
C GLU A 673 -32.12 15.95 -16.13
N TRP A 674 -31.93 17.16 -15.61
CA TRP A 674 -31.32 18.26 -16.31
C TRP A 674 -30.41 19.07 -15.41
N VAL A 675 -29.49 19.77 -16.05
CA VAL A 675 -28.63 20.75 -15.41
C VAL A 675 -28.72 22.07 -16.17
N TYR A 676 -28.94 23.17 -15.48
CA TYR A 676 -28.84 24.51 -16.05
C TYR A 676 -27.45 25.10 -15.74
N GLU A 677 -26.74 25.53 -16.77
CA GLU A 677 -25.40 26.13 -16.67
C GLU A 677 -25.26 27.21 -17.76
N ALA A 678 -24.85 28.42 -17.39
CA ALA A 678 -24.53 29.51 -18.32
C ALA A 678 -25.59 29.75 -19.42
N GLY A 679 -26.87 29.76 -19.06
CA GLY A 679 -27.98 30.01 -20.00
C GLY A 679 -28.41 28.81 -20.84
N THR A 680 -27.91 27.61 -20.56
CA THR A 680 -28.24 26.38 -21.29
C THR A 680 -28.76 25.31 -20.35
N VAL A 681 -29.85 24.63 -20.74
CA VAL A 681 -30.34 23.41 -20.07
C VAL A 681 -29.78 22.16 -20.76
N TRP A 682 -29.04 21.37 -20.01
CA TRP A 682 -28.36 20.15 -20.44
C TRP A 682 -29.15 18.95 -19.94
N PHE A 683 -29.55 18.06 -20.84
CA PHE A 683 -30.13 16.77 -20.48
C PHE A 683 -29.03 15.83 -19.95
N VAL A 684 -29.31 15.13 -18.84
CA VAL A 684 -28.33 14.29 -18.13
C VAL A 684 -28.77 12.81 -18.10
N ASP A 685 -29.97 12.52 -17.60
CA ASP A 685 -30.51 11.15 -17.50
C ASP A 685 -32.04 11.17 -17.45
N TYR A 686 -32.64 9.99 -17.42
CA TYR A 686 -34.07 9.80 -17.22
C TYR A 686 -34.37 8.57 -16.36
N SER A 687 -35.54 8.59 -15.75
CA SER A 687 -36.12 7.49 -14.99
C SER A 687 -37.57 7.26 -15.41
N VAL A 688 -38.01 6.00 -15.47
CA VAL A 688 -39.41 5.65 -15.78
C VAL A 688 -40.22 5.73 -14.48
N LEU A 689 -41.35 6.41 -14.51
CA LEU A 689 -42.26 6.54 -13.37
C LEU A 689 -43.14 5.29 -13.26
N GLY A 690 -43.24 4.73 -12.05
CA GLY A 690 -44.20 3.68 -11.70
C GLY A 690 -45.66 4.20 -11.69
N ALA A 691 -46.62 3.28 -11.65
CA ALA A 691 -48.04 3.53 -11.93
C ALA A 691 -48.85 4.33 -10.87
N GLU A 692 -48.23 4.97 -9.89
CA GLU A 692 -48.93 5.74 -8.85
C GLU A 692 -48.71 7.24 -9.01
N GLU A 693 -49.46 7.83 -9.95
CA GLU A 693 -49.73 9.27 -9.99
C GLU A 693 -50.63 9.65 -8.81
N GLN A 694 -50.09 10.19 -7.70
CA GLN A 694 -50.86 11.11 -6.84
C GLN A 694 -50.08 11.74 -5.68
N LEU A 695 -50.41 13.02 -5.42
CA LEU A 695 -50.34 13.77 -4.16
C LEU A 695 -49.05 14.56 -3.84
N LEU A 696 -48.88 15.70 -4.51
CA LEU A 696 -48.29 16.89 -3.87
C LEU A 696 -49.43 17.65 -3.16
N SER A 697 -49.48 17.54 -1.83
CA SER A 697 -50.42 18.23 -0.94
C SER A 697 -50.09 19.73 -0.82
N THR A 698 -51.12 20.58 -0.77
CA THR A 698 -51.05 22.06 -0.74
C THR A 698 -50.88 22.65 0.67
N THR A 699 -50.47 21.88 1.69
CA THR A 699 -50.32 22.40 3.07
C THR A 699 -48.92 22.19 3.63
N GLY A 700 -48.09 23.24 3.56
CA GLY A 700 -47.02 23.60 4.50
C GLY A 700 -45.79 22.69 4.69
N GLY A 701 -45.91 21.36 4.54
CA GLY A 701 -44.82 20.39 4.65
C GLY A 701 -44.71 19.53 3.39
N VAL A 702 -43.50 19.18 2.99
CA VAL A 702 -43.28 18.29 1.85
C VAL A 702 -43.53 16.85 2.30
N GLN A 703 -44.63 16.25 1.86
CA GLN A 703 -44.90 14.83 2.07
C GLN A 703 -43.97 14.02 1.15
N ILE A 704 -43.01 13.30 1.73
CA ILE A 704 -42.00 12.53 0.99
C ILE A 704 -42.51 11.13 0.67
N SER A 705 -43.13 10.46 1.64
CA SER A 705 -43.76 9.15 1.47
C SER A 705 -45.06 9.08 2.27
N PRO A 706 -46.19 8.63 1.68
CA PRO A 706 -47.48 8.56 2.36
C PRO A 706 -47.53 7.48 3.44
N GLY A 707 -48.47 7.65 4.38
CA GLY A 707 -48.80 6.65 5.40
C GLY A 707 -48.83 7.22 6.81
N THR A 708 -48.96 6.32 7.79
CA THR A 708 -49.00 6.67 9.22
C THR A 708 -48.00 5.83 10.00
N ALA A 709 -47.25 6.46 10.91
CA ALA A 709 -46.26 5.78 11.72
C ALA A 709 -46.20 6.39 13.12
N GLN A 710 -45.88 5.58 14.12
CA GLN A 710 -45.72 6.00 15.50
C GLN A 710 -44.53 5.28 16.14
N GLY A 711 -43.66 6.02 16.83
CA GLY A 711 -42.47 5.46 17.45
C GLY A 711 -41.64 6.49 18.22
N PRO A 712 -40.64 6.04 18.99
CA PRO A 712 -39.69 6.95 19.62
C PRO A 712 -38.90 7.72 18.57
N LEU A 713 -38.72 9.03 18.77
CA LEU A 713 -37.91 9.87 17.90
C LEU A 713 -36.42 9.61 18.15
N LEU A 714 -35.70 9.15 17.13
CA LEU A 714 -34.25 8.95 17.16
C LEU A 714 -33.58 9.90 16.18
N ARG A 715 -32.74 10.81 16.68
CA ARG A 715 -32.01 11.76 15.85
C ARG A 715 -30.66 11.18 15.41
N LEU A 716 -30.33 11.33 14.14
CA LEU A 716 -29.00 11.07 13.60
C LEU A 716 -28.33 12.41 13.31
N GLU A 717 -27.15 12.63 13.87
CA GLU A 717 -26.37 13.87 13.71
C GLU A 717 -25.20 13.68 12.71
N GLU A 718 -25.02 12.45 12.20
CA GLU A 718 -23.90 12.04 11.34
C GLU A 718 -24.06 12.51 9.86
N ASP A 719 -24.42 13.77 9.65
CA ASP A 719 -24.74 14.35 8.34
C ASP A 719 -23.64 14.21 7.29
N GLU A 720 -22.39 14.47 7.69
CA GLU A 720 -21.23 14.39 6.80
C GLU A 720 -21.00 12.96 6.30
N LEU A 721 -21.06 11.99 7.21
CA LEU A 721 -20.95 10.56 6.90
C LEU A 721 -22.09 10.11 5.97
N LEU A 722 -23.34 10.41 6.33
CA LEU A 722 -24.51 10.02 5.54
C LEU A 722 -24.50 10.66 4.15
N GLY A 723 -24.01 11.90 4.04
CA GLY A 723 -23.79 12.60 2.78
C GLY A 723 -22.72 11.93 1.90
N ARG A 724 -21.56 11.59 2.48
CA ARG A 724 -20.46 10.89 1.78
C ARG A 724 -20.89 9.52 1.26
N LEU A 725 -21.58 8.72 2.08
CA LEU A 725 -22.02 7.36 1.70
C LEU A 725 -23.19 7.34 0.71
N SER A 726 -23.87 8.47 0.50
CA SER A 726 -25.01 8.58 -0.41
C SER A 726 -24.62 8.86 -1.88
N ILE A 727 -23.38 8.60 -2.28
CA ILE A 727 -22.90 8.84 -3.65
C ILE A 727 -23.30 7.69 -4.61
N GLY A 728 -23.77 8.07 -5.80
CA GLY A 728 -24.63 7.27 -6.70
C GLY A 728 -24.19 5.85 -7.12
N PRO A 729 -22.91 5.43 -7.12
CA PRO A 729 -22.54 4.04 -7.37
C PRO A 729 -22.78 3.11 -6.18
N ALA A 730 -22.68 3.65 -4.98
CA ALA A 730 -22.62 2.91 -3.72
C ALA A 730 -23.98 2.36 -3.29
N VAL A 731 -25.03 3.12 -3.55
CA VAL A 731 -26.40 2.85 -3.09
C VAL A 731 -27.28 2.22 -4.18
N SER A 732 -26.70 1.78 -5.30
CA SER A 732 -27.43 0.96 -6.27
C SER A 732 -27.92 -0.32 -5.58
N ILE A 733 -29.17 -0.73 -5.86
CA ILE A 733 -29.88 -1.83 -5.17
C ILE A 733 -29.03 -3.10 -5.03
N ASP A 734 -28.15 -3.38 -6.01
CA ASP A 734 -27.26 -4.55 -6.05
C ASP A 734 -25.93 -4.42 -5.25
N LYS A 735 -25.55 -3.24 -4.75
CA LYS A 735 -24.28 -2.99 -4.00
C LYS A 735 -24.50 -2.56 -2.53
N SER A 736 -25.72 -2.71 -2.01
CA SER A 736 -26.10 -2.29 -0.65
C SER A 736 -25.25 -2.90 0.48
N THR A 737 -24.63 -4.07 0.26
CA THR A 737 -23.79 -4.76 1.25
C THR A 737 -22.52 -3.99 1.59
N ASP A 738 -21.80 -3.47 0.60
CA ASP A 738 -20.52 -2.76 0.82
C ASP A 738 -20.69 -1.52 1.71
N VAL A 739 -21.82 -0.83 1.55
CA VAL A 739 -22.15 0.37 2.32
C VAL A 739 -22.60 0.00 3.74
N SER A 740 -23.37 -1.09 3.90
CA SER A 740 -23.83 -1.58 5.20
C SER A 740 -22.71 -2.10 6.12
N GLU A 741 -21.60 -2.57 5.54
CA GLU A 741 -20.40 -3.02 6.26
C GLU A 741 -19.53 -1.84 6.76
N HIS A 742 -19.80 -0.61 6.33
CA HIS A 742 -19.08 0.57 6.78
C HIS A 742 -19.31 0.80 8.28
N GLU A 743 -18.24 0.93 9.07
CA GLU A 743 -18.29 0.97 10.54
C GLU A 743 -19.27 2.03 11.07
N GLY A 744 -19.19 3.26 10.54
CA GLY A 744 -20.10 4.34 10.93
C GLY A 744 -21.58 4.04 10.64
N LEU A 745 -21.88 3.34 9.55
CA LEU A 745 -23.27 2.98 9.22
C LEU A 745 -23.74 1.76 10.02
N ALA A 746 -22.86 0.78 10.24
CA ALA A 746 -23.13 -0.36 11.11
C ALA A 746 -23.47 0.10 12.54
N ALA A 747 -22.77 1.12 13.05
CA ALA A 747 -23.08 1.74 14.34
C ALA A 747 -24.47 2.40 14.36
N ILE A 748 -24.85 3.09 13.28
CA ILE A 748 -26.21 3.67 13.13
C ILE A 748 -27.27 2.56 13.11
N ILE A 749 -27.06 1.50 12.32
CA ILE A 749 -27.98 0.34 12.24
C ILE A 749 -28.14 -0.29 13.62
N ALA A 750 -27.05 -0.52 14.34
CA ALA A 750 -27.08 -1.07 15.70
C ALA A 750 -27.83 -0.16 16.68
N ARG A 751 -27.64 1.16 16.60
CA ARG A 751 -28.36 2.15 17.41
C ARG A 751 -29.86 2.16 17.13
N VAL A 752 -30.26 2.07 15.86
CA VAL A 752 -31.67 1.95 15.45
C VAL A 752 -32.27 0.63 15.94
N ALA A 753 -31.54 -0.47 15.80
CA ALA A 753 -31.98 -1.81 16.21
C ALA A 753 -32.09 -1.98 17.74
N ALA A 754 -31.30 -1.21 18.51
CA ALA A 754 -31.37 -1.22 19.97
C ALA A 754 -32.62 -0.51 20.54
N ALA A 755 -33.37 0.22 19.70
CA ALA A 755 -34.58 0.89 20.15
C ALA A 755 -35.67 -0.15 20.51
N PRO A 756 -36.40 0.05 21.63
CA PRO A 756 -37.38 -0.93 22.12
C PRO A 756 -38.57 -1.13 21.18
N ARG A 757 -38.82 -0.15 20.30
CA ARG A 757 -39.75 -0.21 19.18
C ARG A 757 -39.08 0.45 17.99
N ARG A 758 -39.53 0.11 16.77
CA ARG A 758 -39.06 0.74 15.54
C ARG A 758 -39.17 2.27 15.68
N PRO A 759 -38.05 3.01 15.64
CA PRO A 759 -38.06 4.45 15.88
C PRO A 759 -38.55 5.20 14.65
N ILE A 760 -38.97 6.45 14.85
CA ILE A 760 -39.04 7.44 13.78
C ILE A 760 -37.68 8.12 13.74
N VAL A 761 -36.98 7.98 12.62
CA VAL A 761 -35.63 8.51 12.46
C VAL A 761 -35.70 9.94 11.94
N HIS A 762 -35.10 10.87 12.67
CA HIS A 762 -34.94 12.26 12.26
C HIS A 762 -33.52 12.52 11.80
N THR A 763 -33.36 13.06 10.59
CA THR A 763 -32.08 13.47 10.02
C THR A 763 -32.27 14.81 9.33
N SER A 764 -31.19 15.52 8.97
CA SER A 764 -31.36 16.78 8.26
C SER A 764 -31.93 16.60 6.85
N ARG A 765 -31.58 15.50 6.17
CA ARG A 765 -31.82 15.28 4.74
C ARG A 765 -32.09 13.81 4.43
N PRO A 766 -32.88 13.49 3.39
CA PRO A 766 -33.18 12.10 2.99
C PRO A 766 -32.02 11.44 2.23
N TYR A 767 -30.89 11.27 2.90
CA TYR A 767 -29.70 10.60 2.39
C TYR A 767 -30.03 9.19 1.85
N ALA A 768 -29.68 8.91 0.59
CA ALA A 768 -29.99 7.64 -0.08
C ALA A 768 -29.55 6.41 0.72
N VAL A 769 -28.41 6.50 1.42
CA VAL A 769 -27.86 5.42 2.26
C VAL A 769 -28.82 4.98 3.38
N LEU A 770 -29.76 5.83 3.82
CA LEU A 770 -30.74 5.49 4.85
C LEU A 770 -31.72 4.40 4.42
N SER A 771 -31.74 4.02 3.14
CA SER A 771 -32.53 2.89 2.63
C SER A 771 -32.20 1.58 3.34
N VAL A 772 -30.96 1.41 3.84
CA VAL A 772 -30.54 0.25 4.65
C VAL A 772 -31.33 0.11 5.97
N LEU A 773 -31.97 1.18 6.43
CA LEU A 773 -32.79 1.19 7.64
C LEU A 773 -34.25 0.80 7.35
N ILE A 774 -34.63 0.61 6.08
CA ILE A 774 -35.95 0.12 5.71
C ILE A 774 -36.17 -1.25 6.38
N GLY A 775 -37.29 -1.40 7.07
CA GLY A 775 -37.60 -2.59 7.89
C GLY A 775 -37.11 -2.51 9.34
N HIS A 776 -36.20 -1.58 9.68
CA HIS A 776 -35.74 -1.32 11.05
C HIS A 776 -36.43 -0.11 11.70
N VAL A 777 -37.04 0.77 10.90
CA VAL A 777 -37.69 2.01 11.35
C VAL A 777 -39.20 1.99 11.15
N ALA A 778 -39.91 2.85 11.87
CA ALA A 778 -41.34 3.08 11.70
C ALA A 778 -41.62 4.15 10.64
N GLY A 779 -40.73 5.14 10.51
CA GLY A 779 -40.85 6.23 9.54
C GLY A 779 -39.65 7.17 9.61
N PHE A 780 -39.63 8.17 8.72
CA PHE A 780 -38.58 9.18 8.67
C PHE A 780 -39.11 10.61 8.76
N VAL A 781 -38.29 11.48 9.32
CA VAL A 781 -38.51 12.92 9.33
C VAL A 781 -37.23 13.61 8.87
N PHE A 782 -37.37 14.59 8.00
CA PHE A 782 -36.24 15.34 7.47
C PHE A 782 -36.43 16.83 7.73
N ASP A 783 -35.36 17.56 8.01
CA ASP A 783 -35.46 19.03 8.09
C ASP A 783 -35.84 19.62 6.72
N GLN A 784 -35.31 19.02 5.66
CA GLN A 784 -35.59 19.37 4.26
C GLN A 784 -35.43 18.16 3.35
N GLY A 785 -36.13 18.17 2.21
CA GLY A 785 -35.89 17.22 1.13
C GLY A 785 -36.94 17.24 0.03
N SER A 786 -36.64 16.59 -1.10
CA SER A 786 -37.56 16.46 -2.24
C SER A 786 -38.32 15.13 -2.21
N ALA A 787 -39.60 15.17 -2.62
CA ALA A 787 -40.42 13.98 -2.84
C ALA A 787 -39.91 13.12 -4.02
N LEU A 788 -39.06 13.66 -4.89
CA LEU A 788 -38.54 12.97 -6.08
C LEU A 788 -37.14 12.37 -5.87
N GLY A 789 -36.57 12.48 -4.67
CA GLY A 789 -35.27 11.90 -4.35
C GLY A 789 -35.26 10.36 -4.35
N HIS A 790 -34.09 9.76 -4.52
CA HIS A 790 -33.90 8.31 -4.58
C HIS A 790 -34.45 7.59 -3.33
N LEU A 791 -34.14 8.10 -2.13
CA LEU A 791 -34.68 7.53 -0.89
C LEU A 791 -36.21 7.63 -0.87
N ALA A 792 -36.78 8.75 -1.32
CA ALA A 792 -38.22 8.96 -1.33
C ALA A 792 -38.96 7.89 -2.14
N ILE A 793 -38.39 7.49 -3.29
CA ILE A 793 -38.91 6.41 -4.13
C ILE A 793 -38.88 5.08 -3.37
N LEU A 794 -37.73 4.72 -2.80
CA LEU A 794 -37.57 3.46 -2.04
C LEU A 794 -38.51 3.39 -0.83
N LEU A 795 -38.72 4.52 -0.14
CA LEU A 795 -39.64 4.59 1.00
C LEU A 795 -41.10 4.38 0.58
N ARG A 796 -41.51 4.88 -0.59
CA ARG A 796 -42.86 4.65 -1.13
C ARG A 796 -43.07 3.18 -1.50
N GLU A 797 -42.11 2.60 -2.21
CA GLU A 797 -42.14 1.17 -2.58
C GLU A 797 -42.18 0.27 -1.35
N ALA A 798 -41.46 0.64 -0.28
CA ALA A 798 -41.45 -0.09 0.98
C ALA A 798 -42.63 0.25 1.91
N GLY A 799 -43.49 1.22 1.56
CA GLY A 799 -44.60 1.68 2.40
C GLY A 799 -44.17 2.32 3.73
N VAL A 800 -42.97 2.91 3.79
CA VAL A 800 -42.44 3.59 4.98
C VAL A 800 -42.82 5.07 4.96
N PRO A 801 -43.58 5.59 5.93
CA PRO A 801 -44.02 6.99 5.93
C PRO A 801 -42.86 7.97 6.16
N ALA A 802 -42.86 9.09 5.42
CA ALA A 802 -41.82 10.12 5.55
C ALA A 802 -42.31 11.54 5.24
N VAL A 803 -41.80 12.53 6.00
CA VAL A 803 -42.19 13.94 5.87
C VAL A 803 -40.98 14.87 6.04
N ALA A 804 -40.99 16.01 5.33
CA ALA A 804 -40.10 17.13 5.62
C ALA A 804 -40.79 18.09 6.61
N ALA A 805 -40.16 18.30 7.77
CA ALA A 805 -40.64 19.17 8.83
C ALA A 805 -39.45 19.97 9.40
N PRO A 806 -39.18 21.19 8.89
CA PRO A 806 -38.11 22.03 9.40
C PRO A 806 -38.38 22.43 10.86
N ASP A 807 -37.31 22.67 11.62
CA ASP A 807 -37.34 23.16 13.01
C ASP A 807 -38.04 22.24 14.02
N LEU A 808 -38.09 20.92 13.76
CA LEU A 808 -38.61 19.97 14.72
C LEU A 808 -37.71 19.90 15.96
N SER A 809 -38.11 20.53 17.07
CA SER A 809 -37.40 20.49 18.36
C SER A 809 -38.16 19.67 19.41
N GLY A 810 -37.49 18.72 20.07
CA GLY A 810 -38.07 17.89 21.14
C GLY A 810 -37.58 16.44 21.12
N THR A 811 -37.88 15.71 22.20
CA THR A 811 -37.56 14.29 22.40
C THR A 811 -38.81 13.56 22.89
N GLY A 812 -39.05 12.33 22.47
CA GLY A 812 -40.20 11.55 22.94
C GLY A 812 -40.84 10.71 21.84
N GLU A 813 -42.16 10.60 21.88
CA GLU A 813 -42.96 9.86 20.91
C GLU A 813 -43.32 10.77 19.74
N ALA A 814 -43.07 10.29 18.51
CA ALA A 814 -43.41 10.97 17.29
C ALA A 814 -44.51 10.20 16.55
N THR A 815 -45.47 10.93 15.99
CA THR A 815 -46.51 10.38 15.12
C THR A 815 -46.50 11.11 13.78
N ILE A 816 -46.30 10.37 12.69
CA ILE A 816 -46.45 10.86 11.32
C ILE A 816 -47.87 10.51 10.86
N SER A 817 -48.63 11.50 10.40
CA SER A 817 -49.96 11.30 9.83
C SER A 817 -50.32 12.43 8.86
N GLY A 818 -50.89 12.06 7.71
CA GLY A 818 -51.43 13.02 6.73
C GLY A 818 -50.41 14.04 6.23
N GLY A 819 -49.15 13.65 6.08
CA GLY A 819 -48.07 14.56 5.65
C GLY A 819 -47.61 15.56 6.72
N SER A 820 -47.93 15.31 7.99
CA SER A 820 -47.52 16.12 9.14
C SER A 820 -46.92 15.26 10.25
N ILE A 821 -46.16 15.88 11.15
CA ILE A 821 -45.62 15.24 12.36
C ILE A 821 -46.11 15.94 13.62
N VAL A 822 -46.43 15.14 14.64
CA VAL A 822 -46.74 15.59 16.01
C VAL A 822 -45.81 14.90 17.00
N LEU A 823 -45.23 15.67 17.92
CA LEU A 823 -44.49 15.14 19.07
C LEU A 823 -45.41 15.14 20.30
N SER A 824 -45.54 13.99 20.95
CA SER A 824 -46.12 13.91 22.28
C SER A 824 -44.99 13.96 23.29
N ASN A 825 -44.91 15.06 24.04
CA ASN A 825 -44.09 15.10 25.24
C ASN A 825 -44.65 14.05 26.21
N GLN A 826 -43.79 13.16 26.71
CA GLN A 826 -44.07 12.49 27.97
C GLN A 826 -44.09 13.57 29.05
N SER A 827 -45.26 14.17 29.23
CA SER A 827 -45.59 14.93 30.41
C SER A 827 -45.69 13.91 31.55
N GLU A 828 -45.00 14.23 32.64
CA GLU A 828 -45.04 13.55 33.93
C GLU A 828 -46.42 12.93 34.27
N GLU A 829 -46.44 11.63 34.52
CA GLU A 829 -47.32 11.01 35.54
C GLU A 829 -46.35 10.46 36.59
N ILE A 830 -46.02 11.17 37.67
CA ILE A 830 -46.77 11.31 38.94
C ILE A 830 -47.27 9.97 39.50
N SER A 831 -46.38 9.21 40.15
CA SER A 831 -46.43 8.80 41.58
C SER A 831 -45.47 7.67 41.87
#